data_AF-A0A1K1LKA5-F1
#
_entry.id   AF-A0A1K1LKA5-F1
#
_cell.length_a   1.000
_cell.length_b   1.000
_cell.length_c   1.000
_cell.angle_alpha   90.00
_cell.angle_beta   90.00
_cell.angle_gamma   90.00
#
_symmetry.space_group_name_H-M   'P 1'
#
loop_
_entity.id
_entity.type
_entity.pdbx_description
1 polymer ?
#
loop_
_entity_poly.entity_id
_entity_poly.type
_entity_poly.pdbx_seq_one_letter_code
_entity_poly.pdbx_strand_id
1 'polypeptide(L)'
;MKKISMGKAAAGILCLGLVMQSAAYLPANAENTSKVTVNEVCSKNSTYKAADGNLYDWIELYNSDSQEADISGWGFSDKEAEPYRYTFPDGTKVPAKGRLIVFCDSNAGANDTKIVPFGLSSTGETLTLTDKQGNTAQTLTFGALAADTSYGQYPDGSGEFYELSSTPEKENAAPEGSAAVHQPAFSKDSGFYDSSFALTLTADEGCTIYYTMDGSDPTTESEKYEAPITVKDMSDTANRLSARTDIAPNGVEKPRENVDKAAVIRAVSVDSEGRISEPVTKTYFIGTTNSGYYPKMKVVSLVTDPDNLFDYETGIYCLGKAYETENTGAGRNVQPWNLIANYSMRGREWERPASFTLFDNGEKVVEQEVGIRIKGNYSRSLAQKSFNIYTRKDYGMPEFEYDFFDGKATKAKNGKSIKKYEGVVLRNGGNDNGTAFFRDSINQSLITDRNFAYQATTECVVFLDGEYWGIYQLMEKIDKRYINEHYGIKKSDVAIVKNGELDEGTEQDLQDWLQLQNGIINGTVSYEQFCQKVDIQSYMDYMAAQIYWCNADWPQRNISMWRSDAIDEENPYADGKWRPILYDTESGQGLYGSYDKSANADCYRRLKELREDGEFAQMFIKLLENDNFRLQYSRTFMDIANNNFTTDKTKSVAESYLNNYKQQITDSFARFNSRSSGGERQLESAYQTIINFYAQRFQYAESTTRQAAKLSSNAYSLTVNNNASKGSIRLNTLDLGAVSKWSGKYHGDYTIDLSVSPSEEAQFSRWSISGAKIVEGSETSSSIKIQLQSNAVVRAVYENDVIIGDVNADGDFNVADIVMLQKWLSADRNTELVNWKAGDLCEDGVIDVFDLVAMRRELLLSMRDTDTQQTTEQPQNNDQPQNQDQPKEPNQPQQPERPQGGERPRR
;
A
#
# COMPACT_ATOMS: atom_id res chain seq x y z
N MET A 1 41.74 -12.31 31.58
CA MET A 1 43.03 -11.66 31.28
C MET A 1 43.12 -11.38 29.79
N LYS A 2 43.40 -10.11 29.42
CA LYS A 2 43.90 -9.55 28.14
C LYS A 2 43.18 -9.98 26.84
N LYS A 3 42.39 -9.14 26.15
CA LYS A 3 42.54 -7.78 25.56
C LYS A 3 42.69 -7.85 24.02
N ILE A 4 41.63 -7.36 23.34
CA ILE A 4 41.60 -6.38 22.24
C ILE A 4 42.17 -6.76 20.85
N SER A 5 41.32 -6.71 19.82
CA SER A 5 41.41 -5.72 18.72
C SER A 5 40.15 -5.70 17.84
N MET A 6 39.56 -4.51 17.71
CA MET A 6 38.54 -4.13 16.73
C MET A 6 39.13 -4.09 15.30
N GLY A 7 38.26 -4.25 14.30
CA GLY A 7 38.51 -3.87 12.92
C GLY A 7 37.23 -3.97 12.08
N LYS A 8 36.49 -2.86 11.98
CA LYS A 8 35.34 -2.69 11.09
C LYS A 8 35.80 -2.66 9.62
N ALA A 9 35.03 -3.28 8.72
CA ALA A 9 34.78 -2.74 7.38
C ALA A 9 33.50 -3.36 6.81
N ALA A 10 32.48 -2.53 6.65
CA ALA A 10 31.29 -2.82 5.88
C ALA A 10 31.62 -2.64 4.39
N ALA A 11 31.14 -3.57 3.55
CA ALA A 11 31.01 -3.37 2.11
C ALA A 11 29.65 -3.92 1.70
N GLY A 12 28.62 -3.07 1.78
CA GLY A 12 27.37 -3.28 1.06
C GLY A 12 27.61 -2.93 -0.40
N ILE A 13 27.47 -3.90 -1.29
CA ILE A 13 27.54 -3.67 -2.73
C ILE A 13 26.22 -3.04 -3.16
N LEU A 14 26.28 -1.77 -3.55
CA LEU A 14 25.27 -1.09 -4.37
C LEU A 14 25.40 -1.63 -5.80
N CYS A 15 24.43 -2.40 -6.28
CA CYS A 15 24.27 -2.62 -7.71
C CYS A 15 23.38 -1.51 -8.29
N LEU A 16 24.02 -0.53 -8.94
CA LEU A 16 23.37 0.51 -9.71
C LEU A 16 23.32 0.03 -11.18
N GLY A 17 22.20 -0.53 -11.61
CA GLY A 17 21.98 -0.90 -13.01
C GLY A 17 21.67 0.33 -13.86
N LEU A 18 22.70 0.96 -14.42
CA LEU A 18 22.57 1.96 -15.48
C LEU A 18 22.39 1.24 -16.82
N VAL A 19 21.17 1.28 -17.37
CA VAL A 19 20.88 0.85 -18.75
C VAL A 19 21.47 1.90 -19.70
N MET A 20 22.64 1.62 -20.29
CA MET A 20 23.12 2.36 -21.45
C MET A 20 22.47 1.80 -22.71
N GLN A 21 21.74 2.65 -23.42
CA GLN A 21 21.35 2.44 -24.81
C GLN A 21 22.62 2.29 -25.67
N SER A 22 22.86 1.10 -26.21
CA SER A 22 23.82 0.91 -27.30
C SER A 22 23.16 1.23 -28.62
N ALA A 23 23.36 2.47 -29.11
CA ALA A 23 23.32 2.74 -30.53
C ALA A 23 24.35 1.83 -31.23
N ALA A 24 23.94 1.21 -32.34
CA ALA A 24 24.78 0.34 -33.14
C ALA A 24 26.07 1.05 -33.60
N TYR A 25 27.15 0.84 -32.87
CA TYR A 25 28.51 0.91 -33.40
C TYR A 25 28.98 -0.52 -33.59
N LEU A 26 29.17 -0.92 -34.84
CA LEU A 26 29.88 -2.14 -35.20
C LEU A 26 31.25 -2.11 -34.50
N PRO A 27 31.54 -2.98 -33.52
CA PRO A 27 32.90 -3.15 -33.04
C PRO A 27 33.66 -3.91 -34.14
N ALA A 28 34.75 -3.32 -34.60
CA ALA A 28 35.75 -4.05 -35.35
C ALA A 28 36.20 -5.26 -34.50
N ASN A 29 36.21 -6.44 -35.11
CA ASN A 29 36.62 -7.71 -34.54
C ASN A 29 37.86 -7.57 -33.64
N ALA A 30 37.68 -7.77 -32.33
CA ALA A 30 38.72 -8.31 -31.48
C ALA A 30 38.59 -9.84 -31.58
N GLU A 31 39.64 -10.52 -32.06
CA GLU A 31 39.69 -11.97 -32.13
C GLU A 31 39.57 -12.57 -30.73
N ASN A 32 38.38 -13.08 -30.41
CA ASN A 32 38.11 -13.86 -29.22
C ASN A 32 38.81 -15.23 -29.38
N THR A 33 39.92 -15.44 -28.69
CA THR A 33 40.89 -16.52 -28.99
C THR A 33 40.66 -17.82 -28.21
N SER A 34 39.45 -18.05 -27.70
CA SER A 34 38.99 -19.36 -27.22
C SER A 34 37.46 -19.42 -27.25
N LYS A 35 36.88 -20.42 -27.93
CA LYS A 35 35.43 -20.65 -27.93
C LYS A 35 34.98 -21.71 -26.91
N VAL A 36 35.71 -21.81 -25.79
CA VAL A 36 35.32 -22.67 -24.66
C VAL A 36 34.33 -21.91 -23.78
N THR A 37 33.14 -22.48 -23.60
CA THR A 37 32.06 -21.92 -22.79
C THR A 37 31.57 -22.92 -21.75
N VAL A 38 30.93 -22.44 -20.68
CA VAL A 38 30.12 -23.27 -19.78
C VAL A 38 28.92 -23.81 -20.57
N ASN A 39 28.91 -25.10 -20.86
CA ASN A 39 27.85 -25.75 -21.63
C ASN A 39 26.65 -26.12 -20.78
N GLU A 40 26.87 -26.57 -19.55
CA GLU A 40 25.81 -27.10 -18.69
C GLU A 40 26.27 -27.05 -17.23
N VAL A 41 25.37 -26.73 -16.30
CA VAL A 41 25.62 -26.79 -14.85
C VAL A 41 24.53 -27.57 -14.14
N CYS A 42 24.91 -28.44 -13.20
CA CYS A 42 23.97 -29.16 -12.34
C CYS A 42 24.35 -28.94 -10.87
N SER A 43 23.51 -28.20 -10.15
CA SER A 43 23.71 -27.86 -8.73
C SER A 43 23.10 -28.85 -7.73
N LYS A 44 22.53 -29.95 -8.24
CA LYS A 44 22.02 -31.05 -7.43
C LYS A 44 22.03 -32.36 -8.21
N ASN A 45 23.21 -32.95 -8.31
CA ASN A 45 23.43 -34.20 -9.01
C ASN A 45 23.15 -35.41 -8.10
N SER A 46 22.27 -36.32 -8.54
CA SER A 46 21.99 -37.58 -7.84
C SER A 46 22.32 -38.84 -8.67
N THR A 47 22.71 -38.66 -9.93
CA THR A 47 22.83 -39.76 -10.90
C THR A 47 24.22 -39.94 -11.50
N TYR A 48 24.99 -38.87 -11.72
CA TYR A 48 26.29 -38.92 -12.41
C TYR A 48 27.48 -39.01 -11.44
N LYS A 49 28.08 -40.20 -11.32
CA LYS A 49 29.16 -40.45 -10.35
C LYS A 49 30.52 -40.00 -10.86
N ALA A 50 31.30 -39.37 -10.00
CA ALA A 50 32.73 -39.14 -10.21
C ALA A 50 33.53 -40.46 -10.11
N ALA A 51 34.80 -40.41 -10.49
CA ALA A 51 35.68 -41.59 -10.54
C ALA A 51 35.91 -42.26 -9.16
N ASP A 52 35.71 -41.52 -8.07
CA ASP A 52 35.78 -42.03 -6.70
C ASP A 52 34.45 -42.65 -6.21
N GLY A 53 33.40 -42.61 -7.04
CA GLY A 53 32.07 -43.14 -6.76
C GLY A 53 31.12 -42.16 -6.08
N ASN A 54 31.56 -40.95 -5.73
CA ASN A 54 30.74 -39.92 -5.10
C ASN A 54 29.91 -39.15 -6.13
N LEU A 55 28.89 -38.45 -5.64
CA LEU A 55 28.02 -37.56 -6.41
C LEU A 55 28.33 -36.13 -5.98
N TYR A 56 28.81 -35.34 -6.93
CA TYR A 56 29.15 -33.93 -6.75
C TYR A 56 28.30 -33.08 -7.69
N ASP A 57 28.11 -31.82 -7.35
CA ASP A 57 27.68 -30.82 -8.32
C ASP A 57 28.71 -30.77 -9.45
N TRP A 58 28.31 -30.36 -10.65
CA TRP A 58 29.24 -30.32 -11.76
C TRP A 58 28.94 -29.22 -12.76
N ILE A 59 30.00 -28.81 -13.43
CA ILE A 59 30.02 -27.84 -14.53
C ILE A 59 30.61 -28.56 -15.74
N GLU A 60 29.94 -28.48 -16.88
CA GLU A 60 30.48 -28.93 -18.16
C GLU A 60 31.00 -27.74 -18.97
N LEU A 61 32.21 -27.85 -19.50
CA LEU A 61 32.74 -26.95 -20.51
C LEU A 61 32.60 -27.59 -21.89
N TYR A 62 32.27 -26.79 -22.91
CA TYR A 62 32.24 -27.22 -24.31
C TYR A 62 33.16 -26.34 -25.15
N ASN A 63 33.95 -26.98 -26.01
CA ASN A 63 34.77 -26.30 -27.01
C ASN A 63 34.09 -26.34 -28.38
N SER A 64 33.51 -25.22 -28.79
CA SER A 64 32.84 -25.12 -30.09
C SER A 64 33.81 -24.95 -31.27
N ASP A 65 35.12 -24.91 -31.04
CA ASP A 65 36.12 -24.81 -32.10
C ASP A 65 36.42 -26.17 -32.76
N SER A 66 37.02 -26.10 -33.95
CA SER A 66 37.54 -27.24 -34.72
C SER A 66 38.92 -27.71 -34.24
N GLN A 67 39.55 -26.99 -33.31
CA GLN A 67 40.86 -27.30 -32.72
C GLN A 67 40.74 -27.53 -31.21
N GLU A 68 41.64 -28.33 -30.64
CA GLU A 68 41.76 -28.52 -29.20
C GLU A 68 42.14 -27.19 -28.52
N ALA A 69 41.44 -26.85 -27.43
CA ALA A 69 41.68 -25.63 -26.66
C ALA A 69 42.46 -25.96 -25.39
N ASP A 70 43.55 -25.23 -25.15
CA ASP A 70 44.31 -25.30 -23.90
C ASP A 70 43.78 -24.24 -22.92
N ILE A 71 43.21 -24.71 -21.81
CA ILE A 71 42.63 -23.88 -20.76
C ILE A 71 43.49 -23.87 -19.48
N SER A 72 44.77 -24.27 -19.58
CA SER A 72 45.72 -24.18 -18.47
C SER A 72 45.77 -22.76 -17.90
N GLY A 73 45.61 -22.64 -16.59
CA GLY A 73 45.62 -21.35 -15.88
C GLY A 73 44.31 -20.55 -15.97
N TRP A 74 43.26 -21.07 -16.61
CA TRP A 74 41.92 -20.46 -16.53
C TRP A 74 41.34 -20.62 -15.11
N GLY A 75 40.35 -19.79 -14.77
CA GLY A 75 39.74 -19.73 -13.45
C GLY A 75 38.23 -20.00 -13.44
N PHE A 76 37.75 -20.63 -12.37
CA PHE A 76 36.32 -20.64 -12.02
C PHE A 76 36.10 -19.93 -10.68
N SER A 77 34.98 -19.19 -10.59
CA SER A 77 34.53 -18.56 -9.35
C SER A 77 33.03 -18.29 -9.30
N ASP A 78 32.44 -18.50 -8.13
CA ASP A 78 31.12 -18.06 -7.68
C ASP A 78 31.16 -16.67 -6.99
N LYS A 79 32.32 -15.99 -7.00
CA LYS A 79 32.54 -14.67 -6.39
C LYS A 79 33.26 -13.72 -7.34
N GLU A 80 32.60 -12.64 -7.71
CA GLU A 80 33.14 -11.61 -8.62
C GLU A 80 34.51 -11.06 -8.18
N ALA A 81 34.73 -10.88 -6.87
CA ALA A 81 35.99 -10.35 -6.34
C ALA A 81 37.16 -11.36 -6.33
N GLU A 82 36.92 -12.63 -6.59
CA GLU A 82 37.92 -13.72 -6.51
C GLU A 82 37.88 -14.59 -7.79
N PRO A 83 38.30 -14.11 -8.97
CA PRO A 83 38.07 -14.80 -10.25
C PRO A 83 38.77 -16.17 -10.42
N TYR A 84 39.72 -16.51 -9.56
CA TYR A 84 40.53 -17.74 -9.63
C TYR A 84 40.39 -18.64 -8.39
N ARG A 85 39.18 -18.71 -7.81
CA ARG A 85 38.91 -19.61 -6.66
C ARG A 85 39.24 -21.07 -6.97
N TYR A 86 39.06 -21.48 -8.22
CA TYR A 86 39.66 -22.68 -8.79
C TYR A 86 40.49 -22.27 -10.00
N THR A 87 41.68 -22.83 -10.17
CA THR A 87 42.54 -22.60 -11.34
C THR A 87 42.80 -23.93 -12.03
N PHE A 88 42.55 -24.00 -13.34
CA PHE A 88 42.78 -25.19 -14.15
C PHE A 88 44.27 -25.55 -14.19
N PRO A 89 44.66 -26.79 -13.84
CA PRO A 89 46.05 -27.22 -13.82
C PRO A 89 46.75 -27.14 -15.19
N ASP A 90 48.06 -27.02 -15.17
CA ASP A 90 48.89 -27.09 -16.38
C ASP A 90 48.62 -28.37 -17.17
N GLY A 91 48.39 -28.21 -18.48
CA GLY A 91 48.06 -29.30 -19.40
C GLY A 91 46.58 -29.63 -19.49
N THR A 92 45.68 -28.82 -18.91
CA THR A 92 44.24 -29.02 -19.04
C THR A 92 43.76 -28.57 -20.42
N LYS A 93 43.11 -29.47 -21.15
CA LYS A 93 42.66 -29.21 -22.51
C LYS A 93 41.24 -29.71 -22.75
N VAL A 94 40.52 -28.99 -23.60
CA VAL A 94 39.19 -29.38 -24.09
C VAL A 94 39.30 -29.74 -25.57
N PRO A 95 39.07 -31.00 -25.98
CA PRO A 95 39.19 -31.42 -27.37
C PRO A 95 38.32 -30.59 -28.32
N ALA A 96 38.68 -30.55 -29.62
CA ALA A 96 37.84 -29.95 -30.65
C ALA A 96 36.43 -30.56 -30.64
N LYS A 97 35.37 -29.74 -30.57
CA LYS A 97 33.98 -30.21 -30.40
C LYS A 97 33.77 -31.12 -29.19
N GLY A 98 34.67 -31.07 -28.22
CA GLY A 98 34.69 -31.92 -27.03
C GLY A 98 34.17 -31.21 -25.78
N ARG A 99 33.95 -32.00 -24.73
CA ARG A 99 33.44 -31.57 -23.42
C ARG A 99 34.44 -31.88 -22.32
N LEU A 100 34.36 -31.13 -21.22
CA LEU A 100 35.10 -31.38 -19.99
C LEU A 100 34.18 -31.19 -18.80
N ILE A 101 33.97 -32.25 -18.02
CA ILE A 101 33.26 -32.16 -16.73
C ILE A 101 34.22 -31.74 -15.62
N VAL A 102 33.77 -30.82 -14.79
CA VAL A 102 34.44 -30.33 -13.59
C VAL A 102 33.50 -30.48 -12.41
N PHE A 103 33.90 -31.29 -11.42
CA PHE A 103 33.10 -31.51 -10.21
C PHE A 103 33.32 -30.40 -9.17
N CYS A 104 32.30 -30.13 -8.37
CA CYS A 104 32.23 -29.03 -7.41
C CYS A 104 31.81 -29.57 -6.02
N ASP A 105 32.58 -29.24 -4.97
CA ASP A 105 32.25 -29.56 -3.58
C ASP A 105 32.81 -28.50 -2.63
N SER A 106 31.92 -27.95 -1.79
CA SER A 106 32.30 -27.01 -0.72
C SER A 106 33.29 -27.58 0.31
N ASN A 107 33.40 -28.90 0.42
CA ASN A 107 34.34 -29.57 1.31
C ASN A 107 35.70 -29.87 0.66
N ALA A 108 35.85 -29.64 -0.65
CA ALA A 108 37.14 -29.85 -1.31
C ALA A 108 38.16 -28.81 -0.82
N GLY A 109 39.42 -29.24 -0.70
CA GLY A 109 40.49 -28.36 -0.23
C GLY A 109 40.79 -27.25 -1.23
N ALA A 110 41.20 -26.06 -0.75
CA ALA A 110 41.47 -24.91 -1.61
C ALA A 110 42.56 -25.13 -2.70
N ASN A 111 43.39 -26.18 -2.56
CA ASN A 111 44.42 -26.57 -3.53
C ASN A 111 44.06 -27.85 -4.29
N ASP A 112 42.81 -28.31 -4.23
CA ASP A 112 42.36 -29.49 -4.98
C ASP A 112 42.34 -29.15 -6.48
N THR A 113 43.01 -29.98 -7.27
CA THR A 113 43.15 -29.79 -8.72
C THR A 113 42.08 -30.56 -9.51
N LYS A 114 41.29 -31.40 -8.85
CA LYS A 114 40.30 -32.29 -9.47
C LYS A 114 38.86 -31.89 -9.16
N ILE A 115 38.64 -31.26 -8.00
CA ILE A 115 37.33 -30.79 -7.56
C ILE A 115 37.43 -29.29 -7.24
N VAL A 116 36.49 -28.52 -7.76
CA VAL A 116 36.33 -27.10 -7.49
C VAL A 116 35.95 -26.92 -6.01
N PRO A 117 36.66 -26.09 -5.21
CA PRO A 117 36.49 -25.98 -3.77
C PRO A 117 35.33 -25.06 -3.36
N PHE A 118 34.21 -25.20 -4.08
CA PHE A 118 32.90 -24.66 -3.75
C PHE A 118 31.84 -25.56 -4.36
N GLY A 119 30.68 -25.63 -3.71
CA GLY A 119 29.50 -26.29 -4.26
C GLY A 119 28.67 -25.28 -5.04
N LEU A 120 27.71 -25.78 -5.83
CA LEU A 120 26.77 -24.91 -6.54
C LEU A 120 25.48 -24.75 -5.73
N SER A 121 24.94 -23.53 -5.68
CA SER A 121 23.72 -23.20 -4.95
C SER A 121 22.48 -23.79 -5.63
N SER A 122 21.76 -24.68 -4.94
CA SER A 122 20.49 -25.23 -5.45
C SER A 122 19.37 -24.20 -5.55
N THR A 123 19.54 -23.00 -5.00
CA THR A 123 18.57 -21.87 -5.13
C THR A 123 18.94 -20.86 -6.22
N GLY A 124 20.06 -21.08 -6.90
CA GLY A 124 20.63 -20.19 -7.91
C GLY A 124 21.82 -19.38 -7.41
N GLU A 125 22.71 -19.01 -8.34
CA GLU A 125 23.91 -18.19 -8.14
C GLU A 125 24.48 -17.69 -9.48
N THR A 126 25.61 -16.97 -9.41
CA THR A 126 26.39 -16.55 -10.58
C THR A 126 27.75 -17.25 -10.59
N LEU A 127 28.06 -17.92 -11.69
CA LEU A 127 29.34 -18.57 -11.98
C LEU A 127 30.11 -17.75 -13.03
N THR A 128 31.41 -17.57 -12.82
CA THR A 128 32.32 -16.87 -13.74
C THR A 128 33.45 -17.78 -14.17
N LEU A 129 33.67 -17.87 -15.50
CA LEU A 129 34.83 -18.46 -16.15
C LEU A 129 35.78 -17.33 -16.57
N THR A 130 37.02 -17.38 -16.12
CA THR A 130 38.04 -16.37 -16.38
C THR A 130 39.20 -16.99 -17.17
N ASP A 131 39.69 -16.31 -18.20
CA ASP A 131 40.86 -16.77 -18.96
C ASP A 131 42.16 -16.63 -18.14
N LYS A 132 43.29 -17.13 -18.67
CA LYS A 132 44.60 -17.03 -17.98
C LYS A 132 45.16 -15.61 -17.88
N GLN A 133 44.60 -14.64 -18.61
CA GLN A 133 45.02 -13.23 -18.61
C GLN A 133 44.23 -12.36 -17.63
N GLY A 134 43.16 -12.89 -17.05
CA GLY A 134 42.28 -12.15 -16.13
C GLY A 134 41.02 -11.60 -16.77
N ASN A 135 40.77 -11.90 -18.05
CA ASN A 135 39.54 -11.48 -18.70
C ASN A 135 38.41 -12.48 -18.41
N THR A 136 37.21 -11.97 -18.18
CA THR A 136 36.02 -12.82 -18.09
C THR A 136 35.72 -13.44 -19.45
N ALA A 137 35.84 -14.77 -19.53
CA ALA A 137 35.44 -15.53 -20.71
C ALA A 137 33.91 -15.71 -20.76
N GLN A 138 33.28 -15.98 -19.62
CA GLN A 138 31.82 -16.06 -19.50
C GLN A 138 31.35 -15.81 -18.07
N THR A 139 30.17 -15.19 -17.93
CA THR A 139 29.40 -15.17 -16.69
C THR A 139 28.07 -15.86 -16.95
N LEU A 140 27.69 -16.79 -16.07
CA LEU A 140 26.44 -17.53 -16.12
C LEU A 140 25.69 -17.33 -14.80
N THR A 141 24.46 -16.81 -14.87
CA THR A 141 23.55 -16.73 -13.72
C THR A 141 22.41 -17.69 -13.94
N PHE A 142 22.16 -18.56 -12.97
CA PHE A 142 21.08 -19.56 -13.04
C PHE A 142 20.21 -19.54 -11.78
N GLY A 143 18.97 -19.98 -11.93
CA GLY A 143 17.96 -20.03 -10.87
C GLY A 143 18.03 -21.30 -10.01
N ALA A 144 16.95 -21.58 -9.29
CA ALA A 144 16.85 -22.80 -8.49
C ALA A 144 16.63 -24.01 -9.41
N LEU A 145 17.50 -25.02 -9.32
CA LEU A 145 17.42 -26.24 -10.13
C LEU A 145 16.92 -27.43 -9.30
N ALA A 146 16.06 -28.26 -9.90
CA ALA A 146 15.66 -29.54 -9.31
C ALA A 146 16.81 -30.57 -9.37
N ALA A 147 16.65 -31.69 -8.67
CA ALA A 147 17.65 -32.76 -8.73
C ALA A 147 17.75 -33.34 -10.15
N ASP A 148 18.97 -33.49 -10.65
CA ASP A 148 19.30 -33.96 -12.01
C ASP A 148 18.70 -33.10 -13.15
N THR A 149 18.29 -31.87 -12.84
CA THR A 149 18.04 -30.80 -13.80
C THR A 149 19.29 -29.95 -13.91
N SER A 150 19.62 -29.54 -15.12
CA SER A 150 20.74 -28.65 -15.41
C SER A 150 20.27 -27.33 -16.00
N TYR A 151 21.13 -26.33 -15.95
CA TYR A 151 20.99 -25.13 -16.77
C TYR A 151 22.06 -25.18 -17.85
N GLY A 152 21.67 -25.38 -19.10
CA GLY A 152 22.60 -25.74 -20.17
C GLY A 152 22.23 -25.16 -21.53
N GLN A 153 23.24 -25.09 -22.41
CA GLN A 153 23.13 -24.51 -23.73
C GLN A 153 22.47 -25.48 -24.71
N TYR A 154 21.54 -25.01 -25.53
CA TYR A 154 21.03 -25.80 -26.65
C TYR A 154 20.91 -24.95 -27.93
N PRO A 155 21.40 -25.44 -29.09
CA PRO A 155 22.40 -26.50 -29.23
C PRO A 155 23.70 -26.17 -28.46
N ASP A 156 24.55 -27.17 -28.19
CA ASP A 156 25.81 -26.96 -27.46
C ASP A 156 26.66 -25.80 -28.02
N GLY A 157 27.09 -24.89 -27.14
CA GLY A 157 27.89 -23.74 -27.51
C GLY A 157 27.15 -22.62 -28.26
N SER A 158 25.80 -22.61 -28.25
CA SER A 158 24.97 -21.56 -28.86
C SER A 158 25.04 -20.21 -28.13
N GLY A 159 25.29 -20.23 -26.82
CA GLY A 159 25.16 -19.10 -25.91
C GLY A 159 23.77 -18.97 -25.25
N GLU A 160 22.79 -19.76 -25.70
CA GLU A 160 21.40 -19.74 -25.21
C GLU A 160 21.19 -20.85 -24.19
N PHE A 161 20.74 -20.52 -22.97
CA PHE A 161 20.62 -21.47 -21.85
C PHE A 161 19.18 -21.78 -21.48
N TYR A 162 18.91 -23.05 -21.19
CA TYR A 162 17.60 -23.58 -20.81
C TYR A 162 17.72 -24.47 -19.56
N GLU A 163 16.60 -24.66 -18.86
CA GLU A 163 16.50 -25.76 -17.90
C GLU A 163 16.34 -27.07 -18.68
N LEU A 164 17.29 -27.99 -18.52
CA LEU A 164 17.40 -29.23 -19.29
C LEU A 164 17.43 -30.44 -18.35
N SER A 165 17.12 -31.61 -18.91
CA SER A 165 17.51 -32.86 -18.26
C SER A 165 19.03 -33.00 -18.39
N SER A 166 19.69 -33.34 -17.28
CA SER A 166 21.15 -33.43 -17.22
C SER A 166 21.74 -34.38 -18.26
N THR A 167 22.71 -33.93 -19.06
CA THR A 167 23.35 -34.71 -20.14
C THR A 167 24.89 -34.74 -20.05
N PRO A 168 25.48 -35.11 -18.89
CA PRO A 168 26.92 -35.05 -18.71
C PRO A 168 27.67 -35.87 -19.77
N GLU A 169 28.71 -35.27 -20.34
CA GLU A 169 29.58 -35.79 -21.41
C GLU A 169 28.89 -36.02 -22.77
N LYS A 170 27.62 -35.62 -22.92
CA LYS A 170 26.82 -35.82 -24.13
C LYS A 170 26.35 -34.48 -24.69
N GLU A 171 25.86 -34.51 -25.93
CA GLU A 171 25.13 -33.37 -26.48
C GLU A 171 23.89 -33.09 -25.62
N ASN A 172 23.66 -31.81 -25.32
CA ASN A 172 22.46 -31.41 -24.60
C ASN A 172 21.23 -31.79 -25.42
N ALA A 173 20.24 -32.38 -24.76
CA ALA A 173 18.97 -32.67 -25.38
C ALA A 173 18.22 -31.36 -25.66
N ALA A 174 17.38 -31.36 -26.69
CA ALA A 174 16.48 -30.23 -26.94
C ALA A 174 15.64 -29.97 -25.68
N PRO A 175 15.38 -28.69 -25.33
CA PRO A 175 14.41 -28.39 -24.29
C PRO A 175 13.06 -29.04 -24.64
N GLU A 176 12.32 -29.50 -23.64
CA GLU A 176 10.97 -30.01 -23.86
C GLU A 176 9.93 -28.89 -23.73
N GLY A 177 8.81 -29.02 -24.43
CA GLY A 177 7.70 -28.06 -24.35
C GLY A 177 8.03 -26.69 -24.95
N SER A 178 7.53 -25.64 -24.29
CA SER A 178 7.63 -24.25 -24.79
C SER A 178 9.00 -23.61 -24.64
N ALA A 179 9.86 -24.17 -23.79
CA ALA A 179 11.26 -23.75 -23.66
C ALA A 179 12.09 -24.08 -24.91
N ALA A 180 11.59 -24.95 -25.80
CA ALA A 180 12.30 -25.40 -27.00
C ALA A 180 12.26 -24.40 -28.16
N VAL A 181 11.40 -23.38 -28.07
CA VAL A 181 11.12 -22.45 -29.16
C VAL A 181 11.18 -21.02 -28.63
N HIS A 182 12.03 -20.19 -29.23
CA HIS A 182 12.12 -18.79 -28.84
C HIS A 182 10.83 -18.04 -29.12
N GLN A 183 10.49 -17.17 -28.18
CA GLN A 183 9.42 -16.20 -28.30
C GLN A 183 9.59 -15.32 -29.56
N PRO A 184 8.50 -14.97 -30.27
CA PRO A 184 8.60 -14.07 -31.41
C PRO A 184 9.03 -12.68 -30.95
N ALA A 185 9.98 -12.08 -31.65
CA ALA A 185 10.45 -10.73 -31.39
C ALA A 185 9.55 -9.70 -32.09
N PHE A 186 9.12 -8.69 -31.32
CA PHE A 186 8.30 -7.58 -31.79
C PHE A 186 9.19 -6.39 -32.14
N SER A 187 8.94 -5.75 -33.29
CA SER A 187 9.69 -4.53 -33.69
C SER A 187 9.39 -3.28 -32.85
N LYS A 188 8.34 -3.32 -32.02
CA LYS A 188 7.91 -2.25 -31.11
C LYS A 188 7.49 -2.85 -29.79
N ASP A 189 7.79 -2.13 -28.71
CA ASP A 189 7.47 -2.56 -27.35
C ASP A 189 6.11 -2.00 -26.89
N SER A 190 5.54 -2.54 -25.81
CA SER A 190 4.30 -2.00 -25.23
C SER A 190 4.49 -0.52 -24.85
N GLY A 191 3.49 0.32 -25.12
CA GLY A 191 3.67 1.75 -24.91
C GLY A 191 2.61 2.66 -25.53
N PHE A 192 2.89 3.94 -25.42
CA PHE A 192 2.09 5.04 -25.92
C PHE A 192 2.71 5.57 -27.22
N TYR A 193 1.90 5.66 -28.29
CA TYR A 193 2.37 6.00 -29.63
C TYR A 193 1.52 7.09 -30.30
N ASP A 194 2.19 8.09 -30.88
CA ASP A 194 1.54 9.29 -31.46
C ASP A 194 0.74 8.99 -32.74
N SER A 195 1.08 7.92 -33.45
CA SER A 195 0.44 7.56 -34.71
C SER A 195 0.45 6.05 -34.93
N SER A 196 -0.48 5.58 -35.76
CA SER A 196 -0.50 4.20 -36.27
C SER A 196 0.82 3.80 -36.93
N PHE A 197 1.19 2.52 -36.85
CA PHE A 197 2.43 1.99 -37.40
C PHE A 197 2.28 0.54 -37.88
N ALA A 198 3.24 0.09 -38.68
CA ALA A 198 3.35 -1.31 -39.09
C ALA A 198 4.26 -2.05 -38.10
N LEU A 199 3.69 -3.01 -37.36
CA LEU A 199 4.41 -3.89 -36.44
C LEU A 199 4.89 -5.12 -37.21
N THR A 200 6.21 -5.31 -37.25
CA THR A 200 6.81 -6.54 -37.74
C THR A 200 7.11 -7.49 -36.58
N LEU A 201 6.87 -8.78 -36.81
CA LEU A 201 7.25 -9.89 -35.94
C LEU A 201 8.34 -10.73 -36.62
N THR A 202 9.30 -11.23 -35.84
CA THR A 202 10.37 -12.12 -36.34
C THR A 202 10.55 -13.30 -35.39
N ALA A 203 10.88 -14.47 -35.94
CA ALA A 203 11.19 -15.68 -35.21
C ALA A 203 12.42 -16.34 -35.83
N ASP A 204 12.92 -17.39 -35.19
CA ASP A 204 14.07 -18.15 -35.68
C ASP A 204 13.79 -18.79 -37.05
N GLU A 205 14.88 -19.10 -37.75
CA GLU A 205 14.81 -19.81 -39.03
C GLU A 205 14.07 -21.15 -38.85
N GLY A 206 13.08 -21.41 -39.72
CA GLY A 206 12.25 -22.61 -39.65
C GLY A 206 11.04 -22.51 -38.72
N CYS A 207 10.88 -21.42 -37.96
CA CYS A 207 9.70 -21.17 -37.14
C CYS A 207 8.62 -20.39 -37.89
N THR A 208 7.35 -20.65 -37.54
CA THR A 208 6.18 -19.93 -38.00
C THR A 208 5.53 -19.18 -36.84
N ILE A 209 5.15 -17.92 -37.04
CA ILE A 209 4.50 -17.11 -36.00
C ILE A 209 2.98 -17.16 -36.17
N TYR A 210 2.27 -17.33 -35.05
CA TYR A 210 0.82 -17.22 -34.94
C TYR A 210 0.46 -16.16 -33.92
N TYR A 211 -0.58 -15.38 -34.18
CA TYR A 211 -0.98 -14.27 -33.31
C TYR A 211 -2.49 -14.08 -33.18
N THR A 212 -2.87 -13.37 -32.13
CA THR A 212 -4.24 -12.94 -31.83
C THR A 212 -4.26 -11.45 -31.48
N MET A 213 -5.41 -10.81 -31.65
CA MET A 213 -5.61 -9.39 -31.36
C MET A 213 -6.75 -9.11 -30.38
N ASP A 214 -7.40 -10.16 -29.87
CA ASP A 214 -8.57 -10.10 -29.01
C ASP A 214 -8.28 -10.60 -27.59
N GLY A 215 -7.00 -10.80 -27.26
CA GLY A 215 -6.54 -11.30 -25.96
C GLY A 215 -6.50 -12.82 -25.84
N SER A 216 -7.10 -13.61 -26.75
CA SER A 216 -7.04 -15.08 -26.68
C SER A 216 -5.61 -15.61 -26.75
N ASP A 217 -5.33 -16.75 -26.12
CA ASP A 217 -4.03 -17.42 -26.22
C ASP A 217 -3.81 -17.86 -27.69
N PRO A 218 -2.70 -17.45 -28.35
CA PRO A 218 -2.47 -17.83 -29.73
C PRO A 218 -2.10 -19.32 -29.84
N THR A 219 -2.68 -19.99 -30.84
CA THR A 219 -2.46 -21.40 -31.15
C THR A 219 -2.11 -21.56 -32.63
N THR A 220 -1.83 -22.78 -33.08
CA THR A 220 -1.62 -23.07 -34.52
C THR A 220 -2.87 -22.87 -35.38
N GLU A 221 -4.05 -22.70 -34.77
CA GLU A 221 -5.31 -22.35 -35.44
C GLU A 221 -5.55 -20.83 -35.50
N SER A 222 -4.71 -20.03 -34.83
CA SER A 222 -4.78 -18.57 -34.86
C SER A 222 -4.27 -17.99 -36.18
N GLU A 223 -4.29 -16.66 -36.31
CA GLU A 223 -3.85 -16.01 -37.54
C GLU A 223 -2.34 -16.18 -37.73
N LYS A 224 -1.96 -16.77 -38.87
CA LYS A 224 -0.55 -16.92 -39.26
C LYS A 224 0.01 -15.56 -39.67
N TYR A 225 1.16 -15.18 -39.12
CA TYR A 225 1.84 -13.95 -39.49
C TYR A 225 2.53 -14.08 -40.86
N GLU A 226 1.99 -13.38 -41.86
CA GLU A 226 2.52 -13.36 -43.24
C GLU A 226 2.98 -11.96 -43.68
N ALA A 227 2.52 -10.91 -43.01
CA ALA A 227 2.83 -9.51 -43.30
C ALA A 227 2.74 -8.63 -42.04
N PRO A 228 3.38 -7.44 -42.04
CA PRO A 228 3.33 -6.53 -40.89
C PRO A 228 1.90 -6.18 -40.45
N ILE A 229 1.64 -6.22 -39.15
CA ILE A 229 0.34 -5.91 -38.55
C ILE A 229 0.18 -4.40 -38.42
N THR A 230 -0.94 -3.84 -38.88
CA THR A 230 -1.21 -2.40 -38.71
C THR A 230 -1.79 -2.13 -37.33
N VAL A 231 -0.97 -1.57 -36.43
CA VAL A 231 -1.40 -1.11 -35.10
C VAL A 231 -1.92 0.32 -35.23
N LYS A 232 -3.13 0.58 -34.74
CA LYS A 232 -3.85 1.86 -34.91
C LYS A 232 -4.74 2.16 -33.71
N ASP A 233 -5.34 3.36 -33.70
CA ASP A 233 -6.39 3.72 -32.76
C ASP A 233 -7.58 2.75 -32.86
N MET A 234 -8.02 2.23 -31.71
CA MET A 234 -9.06 1.21 -31.58
C MET A 234 -10.39 1.75 -31.08
N SER A 235 -10.52 3.06 -30.85
CA SER A 235 -11.70 3.67 -30.22
C SER A 235 -13.01 3.49 -31.00
N ASP A 236 -12.94 3.38 -32.33
CA ASP A 236 -14.11 3.11 -33.17
C ASP A 236 -14.52 1.63 -33.21
N THR A 237 -13.71 0.73 -32.64
CA THR A 237 -14.04 -0.70 -32.61
C THR A 237 -15.12 -0.99 -31.57
N ALA A 238 -16.03 -1.90 -31.92
CA ALA A 238 -17.17 -2.25 -31.07
C ALA A 238 -16.72 -2.85 -29.74
N ASN A 239 -17.43 -2.49 -28.66
CA ASN A 239 -17.24 -3.11 -27.35
C ASN A 239 -17.52 -4.62 -27.40
N ARG A 240 -16.56 -5.43 -26.96
CA ARG A 240 -16.65 -6.89 -26.84
C ARG A 240 -16.81 -7.28 -25.37
N LEU A 241 -15.83 -6.95 -24.53
CA LEU A 241 -15.82 -7.34 -23.12
C LEU A 241 -16.70 -6.43 -22.28
N SER A 242 -16.58 -5.11 -22.45
CA SER A 242 -17.40 -4.13 -21.73
C SER A 242 -18.88 -4.20 -22.09
N ALA A 243 -19.25 -4.86 -23.19
CA ALA A 243 -20.63 -5.10 -23.56
C ALA A 243 -21.30 -6.30 -22.83
N ARG A 244 -20.53 -7.11 -22.09
CA ARG A 244 -21.05 -8.27 -21.33
C ARG A 244 -21.99 -7.82 -20.21
N THR A 245 -23.12 -8.51 -20.08
CA THR A 245 -24.18 -8.19 -19.09
C THR A 245 -24.31 -9.24 -17.98
N ASP A 246 -23.63 -10.37 -18.13
CA ASP A 246 -23.65 -11.57 -17.27
C ASP A 246 -22.57 -11.55 -16.19
N ILE A 247 -22.08 -10.36 -15.82
CA ILE A 247 -20.97 -10.18 -14.88
C ILE A 247 -21.44 -9.80 -13.46
N ALA A 248 -22.74 -9.55 -13.27
CA ALA A 248 -23.34 -9.33 -11.95
C ALA A 248 -24.85 -9.66 -11.95
N PRO A 249 -25.42 -10.05 -10.79
CA PRO A 249 -26.81 -10.52 -10.72
C PRO A 249 -27.85 -9.39 -10.81
N ASN A 250 -27.46 -8.14 -10.55
CA ASN A 250 -28.36 -6.97 -10.55
C ASN A 250 -28.65 -6.39 -11.94
N GLY A 251 -28.31 -7.10 -13.01
CA GLY A 251 -28.47 -6.62 -14.39
C GLY A 251 -27.42 -5.56 -14.72
N VAL A 252 -26.37 -5.96 -15.43
CA VAL A 252 -25.37 -5.03 -15.97
C VAL A 252 -25.81 -4.57 -17.34
N GLU A 253 -25.61 -3.29 -17.62
CA GLU A 253 -25.91 -2.71 -18.92
C GLU A 253 -24.62 -2.47 -19.69
N LYS A 254 -24.67 -2.74 -21.00
CA LYS A 254 -23.58 -2.34 -21.88
C LYS A 254 -23.42 -0.80 -21.88
N PRO A 255 -22.18 -0.31 -22.03
CA PRO A 255 -21.94 1.11 -22.28
C PRO A 255 -22.75 1.63 -23.47
N ARG A 256 -23.16 2.91 -23.41
CA ARG A 256 -23.91 3.57 -24.50
C ARG A 256 -23.04 3.80 -25.73
N GLU A 257 -21.80 4.19 -25.49
CA GLU A 257 -20.78 4.47 -26.49
C GLU A 257 -19.66 3.42 -26.42
N ASN A 258 -18.80 3.40 -27.44
CA ASN A 258 -17.57 2.63 -27.36
C ASN A 258 -16.72 3.13 -26.20
N VAL A 259 -16.19 2.21 -25.41
CA VAL A 259 -15.16 2.54 -24.42
C VAL A 259 -13.84 2.79 -25.14
N ASP A 260 -12.95 3.56 -24.50
CA ASP A 260 -11.56 3.71 -24.92
C ASP A 260 -10.85 2.36 -25.00
N LYS A 261 -9.97 2.19 -26.01
CA LYS A 261 -9.28 0.92 -26.25
C LYS A 261 -7.82 1.07 -26.61
N ALA A 262 -7.02 0.13 -26.13
CA ALA A 262 -5.65 -0.15 -26.57
C ALA A 262 -5.67 -1.30 -27.57
N ALA A 263 -4.72 -1.31 -28.51
CA ALA A 263 -4.48 -2.49 -29.34
C ALA A 263 -3.67 -3.52 -28.55
N VAL A 264 -4.15 -4.76 -28.48
CA VAL A 264 -3.46 -5.89 -27.86
C VAL A 264 -3.03 -6.84 -28.95
N ILE A 265 -1.79 -7.33 -28.89
CA ILE A 265 -1.29 -8.37 -29.78
C ILE A 265 -0.58 -9.41 -28.93
N ARG A 266 -1.00 -10.67 -29.08
CA ARG A 266 -0.34 -11.83 -28.46
C ARG A 266 0.19 -12.72 -29.56
N ALA A 267 1.42 -13.22 -29.44
CA ALA A 267 2.02 -14.06 -30.47
C ALA A 267 2.88 -15.17 -29.89
N VAL A 268 2.95 -16.28 -30.61
CA VAL A 268 3.84 -17.43 -30.35
C VAL A 268 4.60 -17.81 -31.62
N SER A 269 5.77 -18.41 -31.43
CA SER A 269 6.52 -19.07 -32.48
C SER A 269 6.24 -20.57 -32.41
N VAL A 270 6.16 -21.21 -33.58
CA VAL A 270 5.95 -22.65 -33.73
C VAL A 270 7.03 -23.21 -34.64
N ASP A 271 7.80 -24.17 -34.17
CA ASP A 271 8.88 -24.78 -34.96
C ASP A 271 8.39 -25.86 -35.92
N SER A 272 9.32 -26.47 -36.66
CA SER A 272 9.01 -27.53 -37.63
C SER A 272 8.48 -28.83 -37.00
N GLU A 273 8.66 -29.03 -35.70
CA GLU A 273 8.18 -30.20 -34.94
C GLU A 273 6.80 -29.93 -34.31
N GLY A 274 6.28 -28.70 -34.41
CA GLY A 274 5.01 -28.29 -33.85
C GLY A 274 5.07 -27.89 -32.37
N ARG A 275 6.28 -27.68 -31.82
CA ARG A 275 6.45 -27.12 -30.46
C ARG A 275 6.13 -25.63 -30.52
N ILE A 276 5.56 -25.09 -29.44
CA ILE A 276 5.04 -23.71 -29.38
C ILE A 276 5.74 -22.96 -28.26
N SER A 277 6.27 -21.76 -28.52
CA SER A 277 6.86 -20.90 -27.48
C SER A 277 5.83 -20.47 -26.44
N GLU A 278 6.29 -19.95 -25.29
CA GLU A 278 5.41 -19.14 -24.43
C GLU A 278 4.88 -17.91 -25.20
N PRO A 279 3.67 -17.42 -24.91
CA PRO A 279 3.12 -16.26 -25.59
C PRO A 279 3.83 -14.97 -25.17
N VAL A 280 4.10 -14.10 -26.13
CA VAL A 280 4.47 -12.70 -25.88
C VAL A 280 3.24 -11.84 -26.03
N THR A 281 2.98 -10.99 -25.05
CA THR A 281 1.86 -10.04 -25.05
C THR A 281 2.39 -8.61 -25.16
N LYS A 282 1.80 -7.81 -26.05
CA LYS A 282 2.08 -6.37 -26.16
C LYS A 282 0.81 -5.53 -26.21
N THR A 283 0.84 -4.40 -25.51
CA THR A 283 -0.26 -3.43 -25.43
C THR A 283 0.17 -2.07 -25.97
N TYR A 284 -0.59 -1.52 -26.91
CA TYR A 284 -0.31 -0.26 -27.59
C TYR A 284 -1.46 0.73 -27.42
N PHE A 285 -1.17 1.88 -26.80
CA PHE A 285 -2.10 3.00 -26.68
C PHE A 285 -1.84 4.00 -27.82
N ILE A 286 -2.88 4.30 -28.60
CA ILE A 286 -2.81 5.13 -29.81
C ILE A 286 -4.04 6.01 -29.88
N GLY A 287 -3.89 7.23 -30.38
CA GLY A 287 -5.03 8.13 -30.60
C GLY A 287 -5.62 8.62 -29.27
N THR A 288 -6.92 8.41 -29.03
CA THR A 288 -7.56 8.91 -27.80
C THR A 288 -6.90 8.37 -26.54
N THR A 289 -6.43 7.12 -26.56
CA THR A 289 -5.77 6.49 -25.43
C THR A 289 -4.30 6.89 -25.26
N ASN A 290 -3.67 7.51 -26.27
CA ASN A 290 -2.40 8.24 -26.14
C ASN A 290 -2.59 9.74 -25.86
N SER A 291 -3.70 10.10 -25.23
CA SER A 291 -3.99 11.49 -24.90
C SER A 291 -4.66 11.61 -23.52
N GLY A 292 -4.98 12.82 -23.12
CA GLY A 292 -5.70 13.07 -21.86
C GLY A 292 -4.85 12.77 -20.62
N TYR A 293 -5.38 11.90 -19.75
CA TYR A 293 -4.78 11.57 -18.45
C TYR A 293 -3.99 10.26 -18.45
N TYR A 294 -4.16 9.36 -19.42
CA TYR A 294 -3.51 8.04 -19.40
C TYR A 294 -1.97 8.13 -19.32
N PRO A 295 -1.28 8.98 -20.12
CA PRO A 295 0.18 9.11 -20.04
C PRO A 295 0.67 9.90 -18.82
N LYS A 296 -0.22 10.30 -17.89
CA LYS A 296 0.09 11.15 -16.73
C LYS A 296 -0.27 10.47 -15.40
N MET A 297 -0.54 9.18 -15.45
CA MET A 297 -0.91 8.39 -14.28
C MET A 297 -0.50 6.93 -14.47
N LYS A 298 -0.74 6.13 -13.43
CA LYS A 298 -0.56 4.68 -13.50
C LYS A 298 -1.67 4.05 -14.34
N VAL A 299 -1.28 3.30 -15.36
CA VAL A 299 -2.19 2.51 -16.21
C VAL A 299 -1.77 1.05 -16.16
N VAL A 300 -2.68 0.18 -15.78
CA VAL A 300 -2.47 -1.27 -15.76
C VAL A 300 -3.20 -1.89 -16.95
N SER A 301 -2.46 -2.58 -17.81
CA SER A 301 -3.01 -3.47 -18.81
C SER A 301 -2.94 -4.90 -18.26
N LEU A 302 -4.10 -5.51 -18.04
CA LEU A 302 -4.24 -6.93 -17.75
C LEU A 302 -4.76 -7.61 -19.01
N VAL A 303 -3.95 -8.52 -19.56
CA VAL A 303 -4.30 -9.28 -20.76
C VAL A 303 -4.29 -10.76 -20.42
N THR A 304 -5.34 -11.48 -20.80
CA THR A 304 -5.49 -12.91 -20.54
C THR A 304 -6.35 -13.51 -21.64
N ASP A 305 -6.32 -14.84 -21.78
CA ASP A 305 -7.37 -15.49 -22.54
C ASP A 305 -8.75 -15.06 -21.99
N PRO A 306 -9.68 -14.56 -22.84
CA PRO A 306 -11.00 -14.10 -22.40
C PRO A 306 -11.79 -15.17 -21.64
N ASP A 307 -11.57 -16.46 -21.92
CA ASP A 307 -12.24 -17.57 -21.24
C ASP A 307 -11.81 -17.64 -19.76
N ASN A 308 -10.58 -17.24 -19.42
CA ASN A 308 -10.17 -17.14 -18.02
C ASN A 308 -11.05 -16.18 -17.22
N LEU A 309 -11.59 -15.14 -17.85
CA LEU A 309 -12.49 -14.18 -17.22
C LEU A 309 -13.97 -14.58 -17.38
N PHE A 310 -14.35 -15.17 -18.50
CA PHE A 310 -15.74 -15.15 -18.95
C PHE A 310 -16.30 -16.50 -19.42
N ASP A 311 -15.51 -17.57 -19.38
CA ASP A 311 -15.98 -18.93 -19.63
C ASP A 311 -17.12 -19.29 -18.67
N TYR A 312 -18.06 -20.10 -19.17
CA TYR A 312 -19.21 -20.53 -18.40
C TYR A 312 -18.82 -21.36 -17.17
N GLU A 313 -17.86 -22.27 -17.30
CA GLU A 313 -17.50 -23.18 -16.19
C GLU A 313 -16.44 -22.59 -15.26
N THR A 314 -15.48 -21.85 -15.82
CA THR A 314 -14.23 -21.51 -15.14
C THR A 314 -13.90 -20.02 -15.16
N GLY A 315 -14.67 -19.20 -15.89
CA GLY A 315 -14.44 -17.77 -16.01
C GLY A 315 -14.61 -17.03 -14.68
N ILE A 316 -13.54 -16.39 -14.20
CA ILE A 316 -13.52 -15.85 -12.83
C ILE A 316 -14.34 -14.57 -12.64
N TYR A 317 -14.77 -13.91 -13.72
CA TYR A 317 -15.41 -12.59 -13.67
C TYR A 317 -16.94 -12.66 -13.88
N CYS A 318 -17.46 -13.76 -14.43
CA CYS A 318 -18.86 -13.91 -14.79
C CYS A 318 -19.72 -14.56 -13.69
N LEU A 319 -21.04 -14.58 -13.90
CA LEU A 319 -21.99 -15.37 -13.11
C LEU A 319 -21.70 -16.87 -13.26
N GLY A 320 -21.72 -17.33 -14.52
CA GLY A 320 -21.33 -18.69 -14.92
C GLY A 320 -22.14 -19.83 -14.30
N LYS A 321 -21.63 -21.05 -14.45
CA LYS A 321 -22.23 -22.32 -14.01
C LYS A 321 -22.60 -22.31 -12.54
N ALA A 322 -21.71 -21.83 -11.67
CA ALA A 322 -21.96 -21.80 -10.23
C ALA A 322 -23.17 -20.94 -9.87
N TYR A 323 -23.46 -19.88 -10.65
CA TYR A 323 -24.66 -19.08 -10.40
C TYR A 323 -25.95 -19.84 -10.73
N GLU A 324 -25.94 -20.60 -11.81
CA GLU A 324 -27.10 -21.37 -12.25
C GLU A 324 -27.38 -22.59 -11.37
N THR A 325 -26.32 -23.26 -10.89
CA THR A 325 -26.45 -24.51 -10.11
C THR A 325 -26.69 -24.25 -8.62
N GLU A 326 -25.95 -23.32 -8.02
CA GLU A 326 -25.91 -23.19 -6.56
C GLU A 326 -27.04 -22.33 -6.00
N ASN A 327 -27.70 -21.50 -6.83
CA ASN A 327 -28.79 -20.64 -6.39
C ASN A 327 -30.18 -21.21 -6.71
N THR A 328 -30.28 -22.51 -7.03
CA THR A 328 -31.57 -23.16 -7.26
C THR A 328 -32.43 -23.12 -5.99
N GLY A 329 -33.61 -22.49 -6.08
CA GLY A 329 -34.49 -22.26 -4.93
C GLY A 329 -34.20 -20.99 -4.11
N ALA A 330 -33.22 -20.18 -4.50
CA ALA A 330 -33.03 -18.85 -3.92
C ALA A 330 -34.29 -17.98 -4.13
N GLY A 331 -34.82 -17.42 -3.05
CA GLY A 331 -35.97 -16.51 -3.12
C GLY A 331 -35.61 -15.22 -3.87
N ARG A 332 -36.62 -14.52 -4.41
CA ARG A 332 -36.44 -13.24 -5.14
C ARG A 332 -35.80 -12.11 -4.32
N ASN A 333 -35.70 -12.27 -3.00
CA ASN A 333 -35.19 -11.26 -2.06
C ASN A 333 -33.79 -11.60 -1.53
N VAL A 334 -33.12 -12.63 -2.04
CA VAL A 334 -31.74 -12.93 -1.65
C VAL A 334 -30.83 -11.80 -2.09
N GLN A 335 -30.01 -11.31 -1.17
CA GLN A 335 -29.09 -10.23 -1.46
C GLN A 335 -28.03 -10.66 -2.49
N PRO A 336 -27.64 -9.81 -3.44
CA PRO A 336 -26.70 -10.12 -4.51
C PRO A 336 -25.37 -10.74 -4.08
N TRP A 337 -24.85 -10.28 -2.94
CA TRP A 337 -23.57 -10.75 -2.39
C TRP A 337 -23.65 -12.12 -1.70
N ASN A 338 -24.87 -12.60 -1.41
CA ASN A 338 -25.10 -13.95 -0.89
C ASN A 338 -25.28 -14.98 -2.01
N LEU A 339 -25.34 -14.54 -3.28
CA LEU A 339 -25.45 -15.44 -4.42
C LEU A 339 -24.07 -16.00 -4.77
N ILE A 340 -24.01 -17.32 -4.92
CA ILE A 340 -22.81 -18.01 -5.40
C ILE A 340 -22.72 -17.83 -6.91
N ALA A 341 -21.53 -17.67 -7.44
CA ALA A 341 -21.24 -17.46 -8.86
C ALA A 341 -19.76 -17.82 -9.10
N ASN A 342 -19.33 -17.90 -10.36
CA ASN A 342 -17.92 -18.20 -10.65
C ASN A 342 -16.99 -17.15 -10.00
N TYR A 343 -17.36 -15.88 -9.99
CA TYR A 343 -16.61 -14.82 -9.28
C TYR A 343 -16.51 -15.00 -7.74
N SER A 344 -17.34 -15.88 -7.16
CA SER A 344 -17.35 -16.18 -5.73
C SER A 344 -16.40 -17.31 -5.34
N MET A 345 -15.83 -18.00 -6.31
CA MET A 345 -14.98 -19.15 -6.09
C MET A 345 -13.57 -18.76 -5.62
N ARG A 346 -12.87 -19.68 -4.95
CA ARG A 346 -11.67 -19.42 -4.14
C ARG A 346 -10.58 -20.45 -4.45
N GLY A 347 -9.41 -20.33 -3.85
CA GLY A 347 -8.34 -21.33 -4.03
C GLY A 347 -7.48 -21.14 -5.29
N ARG A 348 -6.40 -21.93 -5.37
CA ARG A 348 -5.39 -21.88 -6.45
C ARG A 348 -6.02 -22.28 -7.80
N GLU A 349 -7.00 -23.16 -7.75
CA GLU A 349 -7.78 -23.66 -8.88
C GLU A 349 -8.69 -22.61 -9.53
N TRP A 350 -8.91 -21.48 -8.85
CA TRP A 350 -9.63 -20.30 -9.38
C TRP A 350 -8.70 -19.10 -9.63
N GLU A 351 -7.39 -19.33 -9.64
CA GLU A 351 -6.40 -18.38 -10.16
C GLU A 351 -6.23 -18.62 -11.67
N ARG A 352 -6.05 -17.55 -12.44
CA ARG A 352 -5.88 -17.62 -13.91
C ARG A 352 -4.60 -16.91 -14.33
N PRO A 353 -3.87 -17.42 -15.34
CA PRO A 353 -2.72 -16.71 -15.89
C PRO A 353 -3.17 -15.40 -16.57
N ALA A 354 -2.32 -14.38 -16.53
CA ALA A 354 -2.48 -13.12 -17.25
C ALA A 354 -1.14 -12.41 -17.41
N SER A 355 -0.97 -11.66 -18.50
CA SER A 355 0.08 -10.66 -18.65
C SER A 355 -0.32 -9.39 -17.89
N PHE A 356 0.54 -8.93 -16.98
CA PHE A 356 0.43 -7.65 -16.27
C PHE A 356 1.46 -6.67 -16.82
N THR A 357 0.99 -5.56 -17.37
CA THR A 357 1.83 -4.43 -17.75
C THR A 357 1.43 -3.19 -16.96
N LEU A 358 2.38 -2.56 -16.27
CA LEU A 358 2.19 -1.24 -15.65
C LEU A 358 2.91 -0.19 -16.47
N PHE A 359 2.18 0.86 -16.78
CA PHE A 359 2.72 2.13 -17.24
C PHE A 359 2.62 3.15 -16.12
N ASP A 360 3.68 3.93 -15.92
CA ASP A 360 3.70 5.04 -14.96
C ASP A 360 4.17 6.30 -15.69
N ASN A 361 3.33 7.33 -15.71
CA ASN A 361 3.56 8.55 -16.47
C ASN A 361 3.93 8.31 -17.95
N GLY A 362 3.24 7.35 -18.58
CA GLY A 362 3.42 7.02 -19.99
C GLY A 362 4.59 6.07 -20.29
N GLU A 363 5.42 5.74 -19.30
CA GLU A 363 6.53 4.82 -19.46
C GLU A 363 6.16 3.42 -18.97
N LYS A 364 6.53 2.38 -19.74
CA LYS A 364 6.39 0.99 -19.31
C LYS A 364 7.41 0.69 -18.23
N VAL A 365 6.95 0.40 -17.01
CA VAL A 365 7.83 0.17 -15.84
C VAL A 365 7.82 -1.28 -15.35
N VAL A 366 6.75 -2.03 -15.65
CA VAL A 366 6.64 -3.46 -15.34
C VAL A 366 5.93 -4.15 -16.50
N GLU A 367 6.43 -5.32 -16.92
CA GLU A 367 5.76 -6.22 -17.86
C GLU A 367 6.14 -7.65 -17.49
N GLN A 368 5.16 -8.45 -17.02
CA GLN A 368 5.38 -9.86 -16.69
C GLN A 368 4.07 -10.66 -16.60
N GLU A 369 4.20 -11.97 -16.69
CA GLU A 369 3.12 -12.92 -16.45
C GLU A 369 2.84 -13.10 -14.95
N VAL A 370 1.56 -13.18 -14.60
CA VAL A 370 1.04 -13.22 -13.23
C VAL A 370 -0.18 -14.13 -13.11
N GLY A 371 -0.52 -14.49 -11.87
CA GLY A 371 -1.83 -15.06 -11.56
C GLY A 371 -2.83 -13.98 -11.14
N ILE A 372 -4.07 -14.06 -11.61
CA ILE A 372 -5.17 -13.18 -11.22
C ILE A 372 -6.32 -13.96 -10.58
N ARG A 373 -6.95 -13.38 -9.55
CA ARG A 373 -8.17 -13.91 -8.92
C ARG A 373 -9.05 -12.81 -8.38
N ILE A 374 -10.37 -12.97 -8.47
CA ILE A 374 -11.31 -12.00 -7.90
C ILE A 374 -11.15 -11.88 -6.37
N LYS A 375 -11.15 -10.63 -5.89
CA LYS A 375 -11.08 -10.23 -4.47
C LYS A 375 -12.43 -9.68 -4.00
N GLY A 376 -12.68 -9.81 -2.70
CA GLY A 376 -13.74 -9.10 -1.97
C GLY A 376 -14.81 -10.04 -1.44
N ASN A 377 -15.81 -9.50 -0.76
CA ASN A 377 -17.03 -10.23 -0.39
C ASN A 377 -18.24 -9.60 -1.06
N TYR A 378 -18.77 -8.50 -0.51
CA TYR A 378 -19.81 -7.71 -1.17
C TYR A 378 -19.41 -7.24 -2.57
N SER A 379 -18.23 -6.62 -2.70
CA SER A 379 -17.82 -5.96 -3.94
C SER A 379 -17.63 -6.91 -5.13
N ARG A 380 -17.51 -8.22 -4.90
CA ARG A 380 -17.40 -9.21 -5.98
C ARG A 380 -18.72 -9.38 -6.73
N SER A 381 -19.87 -9.01 -6.16
CA SER A 381 -21.16 -9.03 -6.87
C SER A 381 -21.42 -7.75 -7.68
N LEU A 382 -20.53 -6.75 -7.62
CA LEU A 382 -20.63 -5.54 -8.45
C LEU A 382 -20.09 -5.81 -9.86
N ALA A 383 -20.49 -4.98 -10.81
CA ALA A 383 -20.05 -5.10 -12.21
C ALA A 383 -18.54 -4.85 -12.36
N GLN A 384 -18.01 -3.87 -11.63
CA GLN A 384 -16.57 -3.68 -11.46
C GLN A 384 -16.11 -4.54 -10.29
N LYS A 385 -15.14 -5.45 -10.48
CA LYS A 385 -14.63 -6.34 -9.44
C LYS A 385 -13.17 -6.04 -9.16
N SER A 386 -12.75 -6.34 -7.93
CA SER A 386 -11.36 -6.22 -7.51
C SER A 386 -10.56 -7.47 -7.90
N PHE A 387 -9.27 -7.30 -8.16
CA PHE A 387 -8.33 -8.40 -8.43
C PHE A 387 -7.27 -8.50 -7.32
N ASN A 388 -6.95 -9.73 -6.92
CA ASN A 388 -5.63 -10.02 -6.39
C ASN A 388 -4.72 -10.40 -7.57
N ILE A 389 -3.50 -9.84 -7.57
CA ILE A 389 -2.43 -10.16 -8.51
C ILE A 389 -1.35 -10.93 -7.74
N TYR A 390 -0.90 -12.06 -8.27
CA TYR A 390 0.09 -12.94 -7.64
C TYR A 390 1.27 -13.15 -8.57
N THR A 391 2.48 -12.99 -8.04
CA THR A 391 3.71 -13.40 -8.73
C THR A 391 4.11 -14.78 -8.23
N ARG A 392 4.52 -15.66 -9.14
CA ARG A 392 4.89 -17.05 -8.85
C ARG A 392 5.86 -17.53 -9.91
N LYS A 393 6.75 -18.45 -9.52
CA LYS A 393 7.64 -19.14 -10.46
C LYS A 393 6.88 -19.83 -11.59
N ASP A 394 5.73 -20.43 -11.29
CA ASP A 394 4.88 -21.09 -12.29
C ASP A 394 4.36 -20.15 -13.40
N TYR A 395 4.36 -18.83 -13.17
CA TYR A 395 3.98 -17.84 -14.18
C TYR A 395 5.18 -17.09 -14.74
N GLY A 396 6.28 -17.00 -14.00
CA GLY A 396 7.44 -16.22 -14.40
C GLY A 396 8.23 -15.77 -13.18
N MET A 397 8.46 -14.46 -13.04
CA MET A 397 9.24 -13.95 -11.93
C MET A 397 8.49 -14.11 -10.59
N PRO A 398 9.21 -14.46 -9.49
CA PRO A 398 8.58 -14.68 -8.20
C PRO A 398 8.15 -13.38 -7.51
N GLU A 399 8.63 -12.22 -7.95
CA GLU A 399 8.42 -10.90 -7.35
C GLU A 399 8.28 -9.83 -8.44
N PHE A 400 7.53 -8.78 -8.16
CA PHE A 400 7.69 -7.49 -8.84
C PHE A 400 8.88 -6.74 -8.24
N GLU A 401 9.71 -6.11 -9.09
CA GLU A 401 10.78 -5.20 -8.64
C GLU A 401 10.48 -3.75 -9.05
N TYR A 402 9.48 -3.14 -8.42
CA TYR A 402 9.07 -1.76 -8.66
C TYR A 402 8.47 -1.11 -7.42
N ASP A 403 8.67 0.20 -7.24
CA ASP A 403 8.01 0.98 -6.19
C ASP A 403 6.62 1.43 -6.67
N PHE A 404 5.61 0.60 -6.47
CA PHE A 404 4.24 0.92 -6.89
C PHE A 404 3.65 2.15 -6.19
N PHE A 405 4.15 2.52 -5.02
CA PHE A 405 3.48 3.45 -4.10
C PHE A 405 4.26 4.75 -3.90
N ASP A 406 5.22 5.06 -4.77
CA ASP A 406 5.97 6.32 -4.76
C ASP A 406 6.64 6.59 -3.40
N GLY A 407 7.17 5.53 -2.79
CA GLY A 407 7.83 5.59 -1.49
C GLY A 407 6.91 5.62 -0.27
N LYS A 408 5.58 5.52 -0.44
CA LYS A 408 4.62 5.49 0.69
C LYS A 408 4.67 4.17 1.49
N ALA A 409 5.06 3.07 0.87
CA ALA A 409 5.31 1.80 1.55
C ALA A 409 6.74 1.77 2.06
N THR A 410 6.95 1.68 3.38
CA THR A 410 8.29 1.81 3.99
C THR A 410 8.55 0.75 5.06
N LYS A 411 9.83 0.39 5.22
CA LYS A 411 10.25 -0.52 6.28
C LYS A 411 10.29 0.19 7.62
N ALA A 412 9.57 -0.31 8.62
CA ALA A 412 9.49 0.27 9.97
C ALA A 412 10.87 0.44 10.62
N LYS A 413 11.83 -0.44 10.32
CA LYS A 413 13.19 -0.40 10.87
C LYS A 413 14.00 0.83 10.46
N ASN A 414 13.82 1.36 9.25
CA ASN A 414 14.71 2.39 8.70
C ASN A 414 14.06 3.38 7.73
N GLY A 415 12.74 3.32 7.52
CA GLY A 415 12.00 4.20 6.63
C GLY A 415 12.32 4.02 5.14
N LYS A 416 13.11 3.02 4.75
CA LYS A 416 13.41 2.79 3.32
C LYS A 416 12.17 2.29 2.60
N SER A 417 11.95 2.80 1.39
CA SER A 417 10.85 2.36 0.52
C SER A 417 10.95 0.88 0.17
N ILE A 418 9.79 0.21 0.11
CA ILE A 418 9.65 -1.17 -0.33
C ILE A 418 9.50 -1.18 -1.85
N LYS A 419 10.27 -2.04 -2.52
CA LYS A 419 10.33 -2.14 -3.99
C LYS A 419 10.15 -3.55 -4.53
N LYS A 420 9.96 -4.52 -3.64
CA LYS A 420 9.81 -5.93 -3.97
C LYS A 420 8.47 -6.39 -3.43
N TYR A 421 7.63 -6.94 -4.29
CA TYR A 421 6.27 -7.35 -3.94
C TYR A 421 5.94 -8.70 -4.56
N GLU A 422 5.48 -9.65 -3.76
CA GLU A 422 5.01 -10.96 -4.25
C GLU A 422 3.50 -10.97 -4.62
N GLY A 423 2.93 -9.78 -4.76
CA GLY A 423 1.54 -9.58 -5.13
C GLY A 423 1.03 -8.20 -4.75
N VAL A 424 0.05 -7.73 -5.52
CA VAL A 424 -0.63 -6.45 -5.31
C VAL A 424 -2.14 -6.64 -5.50
N VAL A 425 -2.92 -5.63 -5.11
CA VAL A 425 -4.37 -5.64 -5.24
C VAL A 425 -4.81 -4.50 -6.15
N LEU A 426 -5.70 -4.79 -7.11
CA LEU A 426 -6.48 -3.78 -7.81
C LEU A 426 -7.87 -3.74 -7.17
N ARG A 427 -8.13 -2.77 -6.29
CA ARG A 427 -9.41 -2.62 -5.57
C ARG A 427 -10.34 -1.65 -6.28
N ASN A 428 -11.61 -2.03 -6.40
CA ASN A 428 -12.65 -1.27 -7.10
C ASN A 428 -13.33 -0.17 -6.25
N GLY A 429 -12.79 0.17 -5.07
CA GLY A 429 -13.43 1.09 -4.12
C GLY A 429 -14.41 0.44 -3.13
N GLY A 430 -14.67 -0.87 -3.19
CA GLY A 430 -15.49 -1.54 -2.17
C GLY A 430 -16.93 -1.01 -2.10
N ASN A 431 -17.40 -0.62 -0.91
CA ASN A 431 -18.71 0.01 -0.69
C ASN A 431 -18.80 1.42 -1.32
N ASP A 432 -17.66 2.09 -1.51
CA ASP A 432 -17.56 3.42 -2.12
C ASP A 432 -17.56 3.35 -3.66
N ASN A 433 -17.60 2.14 -4.23
CA ASN A 433 -17.81 1.92 -5.66
C ASN A 433 -19.16 2.54 -6.08
N GLY A 434 -19.15 3.30 -7.17
CA GLY A 434 -20.33 4.06 -7.55
C GLY A 434 -20.46 5.39 -6.80
N THR A 435 -19.48 5.82 -6.00
CA THR A 435 -19.48 7.13 -5.34
C THR A 435 -18.12 7.83 -5.44
N ALA A 436 -17.32 7.95 -4.37
CA ALA A 436 -16.02 8.61 -4.48
C ALA A 436 -14.90 7.66 -4.95
N PHE A 437 -15.09 6.33 -4.88
CA PHE A 437 -14.07 5.28 -5.11
C PHE A 437 -12.87 5.25 -4.15
N PHE A 438 -12.48 6.37 -3.54
CA PHE A 438 -11.21 6.53 -2.85
C PHE A 438 -11.34 6.89 -1.36
N ARG A 439 -12.50 6.72 -0.70
CA ARG A 439 -12.61 6.93 0.76
C ARG A 439 -11.59 6.12 1.56
N ASP A 440 -11.35 4.87 1.17
CA ASP A 440 -10.31 4.06 1.80
C ASP A 440 -8.92 4.66 1.56
N SER A 441 -8.61 5.12 0.34
CA SER A 441 -7.31 5.78 0.06
C SER A 441 -7.12 7.06 0.88
N ILE A 442 -8.16 7.87 1.03
CA ILE A 442 -8.15 9.04 1.91
C ILE A 442 -7.83 8.60 3.34
N ASN A 443 -8.51 7.59 3.85
CA ASN A 443 -8.32 7.13 5.23
C ASN A 443 -6.92 6.61 5.49
N GLN A 444 -6.42 5.73 4.63
CA GLN A 444 -5.06 5.19 4.72
C GLN A 444 -4.02 6.34 4.72
N SER A 445 -4.21 7.37 3.89
CA SER A 445 -3.28 8.51 3.84
C SER A 445 -3.28 9.37 5.12
N LEU A 446 -4.40 9.42 5.84
CA LEU A 446 -4.55 10.27 7.03
C LEU A 446 -3.93 9.66 8.29
N ILE A 447 -3.59 8.38 8.32
CA ILE A 447 -3.11 7.65 9.51
C ILE A 447 -1.68 7.11 9.38
N THR A 448 -0.93 7.54 8.37
CA THR A 448 0.42 7.05 8.07
C THR A 448 1.44 7.29 9.19
N ASP A 449 1.13 8.16 10.15
CA ASP A 449 1.96 8.47 11.32
C ASP A 449 1.52 7.69 12.59
N ARG A 450 0.61 6.71 12.46
CA ARG A 450 0.10 5.89 13.57
C ARG A 450 0.78 4.53 13.65
N ASN A 451 0.74 3.90 14.83
CA ASN A 451 1.56 2.71 15.14
C ASN A 451 0.94 1.36 14.75
N PHE A 452 -0.23 1.35 14.11
CA PHE A 452 -0.85 0.12 13.60
C PHE A 452 -0.52 -0.11 12.12
N ALA A 453 -0.67 -1.34 11.65
CA ALA A 453 -0.40 -1.67 10.26
C ALA A 453 -1.47 -1.09 9.33
N TYR A 454 -1.04 -0.46 8.23
CA TYR A 454 -1.89 0.18 7.23
C TYR A 454 -1.39 -0.10 5.81
N GLN A 455 -2.22 0.12 4.79
CA GLN A 455 -1.85 -0.19 3.40
C GLN A 455 -1.45 1.08 2.64
N ALA A 456 -0.27 1.06 2.03
CA ALA A 456 0.04 2.01 0.97
C ALA A 456 -0.89 1.77 -0.23
N THR A 457 -1.27 2.88 -0.88
CA THR A 457 -2.20 2.89 -2.01
C THR A 457 -1.87 4.02 -2.98
N THR A 458 -2.20 3.78 -4.25
CA THR A 458 -2.18 4.76 -5.34
C THR A 458 -3.31 4.45 -6.32
N GLU A 459 -3.80 5.44 -7.04
CA GLU A 459 -4.85 5.24 -8.02
C GLU A 459 -4.25 4.89 -9.38
N CYS A 460 -4.96 4.04 -10.12
CA CYS A 460 -4.61 3.65 -11.47
C CYS A 460 -5.87 3.47 -12.32
N VAL A 461 -5.70 3.43 -13.64
CA VAL A 461 -6.72 2.95 -14.56
C VAL A 461 -6.37 1.54 -15.02
N VAL A 462 -7.38 0.68 -15.14
CA VAL A 462 -7.22 -0.68 -15.66
C VAL A 462 -7.84 -0.82 -17.05
N PHE A 463 -7.12 -1.48 -17.94
CA PHE A 463 -7.62 -2.03 -19.20
C PHE A 463 -7.61 -3.56 -19.12
N LEU A 464 -8.74 -4.21 -19.46
CA LEU A 464 -8.83 -5.67 -19.58
C LEU A 464 -8.90 -6.05 -21.06
N ASP A 465 -7.94 -6.85 -21.54
CA ASP A 465 -7.74 -7.21 -22.95
C ASP A 465 -7.91 -6.01 -23.91
N GLY A 466 -7.31 -4.88 -23.52
CA GLY A 466 -7.32 -3.66 -24.30
C GLY A 466 -8.57 -2.80 -24.17
N GLU A 467 -9.63 -3.21 -23.45
CA GLU A 467 -10.80 -2.35 -23.20
C GLU A 467 -10.70 -1.61 -21.87
N TYR A 468 -10.97 -0.30 -21.88
CA TYR A 468 -11.04 0.51 -20.66
C TYR A 468 -12.03 -0.13 -19.67
N TRP A 469 -11.53 -0.43 -18.47
CA TRP A 469 -12.29 -1.09 -17.44
C TRP A 469 -12.73 -0.13 -16.33
N GLY A 470 -11.91 0.86 -15.97
CA GLY A 470 -12.24 1.88 -14.98
C GLY A 470 -11.08 2.24 -14.07
N ILE A 471 -11.35 3.17 -13.15
CA ILE A 471 -10.43 3.55 -12.07
C ILE A 471 -10.40 2.49 -10.97
N TYR A 472 -9.21 2.22 -10.45
CA TYR A 472 -8.91 1.29 -9.38
C TYR A 472 -7.93 1.91 -8.37
N GLN A 473 -7.97 1.41 -7.14
CA GLN A 473 -6.93 1.61 -6.15
C GLN A 473 -5.94 0.45 -6.28
N LEU A 474 -4.70 0.74 -6.67
CA LEU A 474 -3.59 -0.19 -6.54
C LEU A 474 -3.13 -0.16 -5.09
N MET A 475 -3.13 -1.31 -4.41
CA MET A 475 -2.88 -1.42 -2.98
C MET A 475 -1.93 -2.57 -2.65
N GLU A 476 -1.25 -2.44 -1.51
CA GLU A 476 -0.50 -3.54 -0.91
C GLU A 476 -1.40 -4.73 -0.61
N LYS A 477 -0.86 -5.94 -0.69
CA LYS A 477 -1.57 -7.15 -0.29
C LYS A 477 -1.23 -7.51 1.15
N ILE A 478 -2.20 -7.36 2.07
CA ILE A 478 -2.02 -7.81 3.46
C ILE A 478 -2.02 -9.34 3.50
N ASP A 479 -0.88 -9.90 3.90
CA ASP A 479 -0.65 -11.28 4.33
C ASP A 479 0.70 -11.33 5.09
N LYS A 480 1.22 -12.53 5.40
CA LYS A 480 2.51 -12.67 6.10
C LYS A 480 3.70 -12.00 5.40
N ARG A 481 3.61 -11.74 4.09
CA ARG A 481 4.67 -11.12 3.29
C ARG A 481 4.71 -9.62 3.53
N TYR A 482 3.54 -8.97 3.57
CA TYR A 482 3.41 -7.58 4.02
C TYR A 482 4.05 -7.39 5.42
N ILE A 483 3.80 -8.32 6.36
CA ILE A 483 4.40 -8.23 7.70
C ILE A 483 5.94 -8.40 7.65
N ASN A 484 6.43 -9.30 6.81
CA ASN A 484 7.86 -9.47 6.57
C ASN A 484 8.51 -8.23 5.95
N GLU A 485 7.88 -7.63 4.94
CA GLU A 485 8.40 -6.48 4.19
C GLU A 485 8.46 -5.23 5.06
N HIS A 486 7.40 -4.95 5.83
CA HIS A 486 7.31 -3.76 6.69
C HIS A 486 8.05 -3.91 8.01
N TYR A 487 7.88 -5.04 8.69
CA TYR A 487 8.34 -5.22 10.08
C TYR A 487 9.53 -6.16 10.23
N GLY A 488 9.99 -6.80 9.14
CA GLY A 488 11.16 -7.69 9.18
C GLY A 488 10.92 -9.01 9.91
N ILE A 489 9.67 -9.39 10.16
CA ILE A 489 9.32 -10.66 10.80
C ILE A 489 9.41 -11.78 9.77
N LYS A 490 10.04 -12.91 10.11
CA LYS A 490 10.10 -14.03 9.17
C LYS A 490 8.70 -14.54 8.87
N LYS A 491 8.41 -14.83 7.61
CA LYS A 491 7.08 -15.29 7.16
C LYS A 491 6.57 -16.52 7.94
N SER A 492 7.46 -17.39 8.43
CA SER A 492 7.12 -18.57 9.25
C SER A 492 6.67 -18.24 10.67
N ASP A 493 7.00 -17.05 11.15
CA ASP A 493 6.81 -16.61 12.54
C ASP A 493 5.65 -15.60 12.64
N VAL A 494 4.90 -15.39 11.56
CA VAL A 494 3.77 -14.46 11.51
C VAL A 494 2.47 -15.21 11.78
N ALA A 495 1.72 -14.74 12.78
CA ALA A 495 0.33 -15.11 12.99
C ALA A 495 -0.59 -13.93 12.64
N ILE A 496 -1.69 -14.21 11.92
CA ILE A 496 -2.74 -13.24 11.59
C ILE A 496 -4.10 -13.88 11.90
N VAL A 497 -4.88 -13.21 12.75
CA VAL A 497 -6.29 -13.54 13.02
C VAL A 497 -7.15 -12.48 12.39
N LYS A 498 -8.13 -12.88 11.58
CA LYS A 498 -8.96 -12.00 10.77
C LYS A 498 -10.43 -12.36 10.92
N ASN A 499 -11.25 -11.39 11.33
CA ASN A 499 -12.68 -11.59 11.59
C ASN A 499 -13.00 -12.80 12.50
N GLY A 500 -12.16 -13.06 13.50
CA GLY A 500 -12.31 -14.19 14.41
C GLY A 500 -11.87 -15.55 13.85
N GLU A 501 -11.25 -15.58 12.66
CA GLU A 501 -10.75 -16.78 12.00
C GLU A 501 -9.24 -16.70 11.79
N LEU A 502 -8.57 -17.86 11.69
CA LEU A 502 -7.15 -17.95 11.38
C LEU A 502 -6.91 -17.62 9.90
N ASP A 503 -6.05 -16.63 9.62
CA ASP A 503 -5.61 -16.27 8.27
C ASP A 503 -4.18 -16.76 8.00
N GLU A 504 -3.26 -16.55 8.95
CA GLU A 504 -1.89 -17.07 8.94
C GLU A 504 -1.49 -17.53 10.35
N GLY A 505 -0.60 -18.51 10.47
CA GLY A 505 -0.14 -19.07 11.75
C GLY A 505 -0.78 -20.43 12.07
N THR A 506 -0.91 -20.72 13.36
CA THR A 506 -1.42 -21.99 13.90
C THR A 506 -2.77 -21.81 14.59
N GLU A 507 -3.50 -22.92 14.78
CA GLU A 507 -4.75 -22.91 15.54
C GLU A 507 -4.55 -22.41 16.98
N GLN A 508 -3.37 -22.63 17.58
CA GLN A 508 -3.07 -22.11 18.91
C GLN A 508 -3.06 -20.58 18.94
N ASP A 509 -2.62 -19.93 17.86
CA ASP A 509 -2.59 -18.46 17.78
C ASP A 509 -4.01 -17.89 17.75
N LEU A 510 -4.92 -18.55 17.04
CA LEU A 510 -6.33 -18.23 17.06
C LEU A 510 -6.91 -18.41 18.48
N GLN A 511 -6.65 -19.55 19.11
CA GLN A 511 -7.14 -19.82 20.47
C GLN A 511 -6.58 -18.82 21.49
N ASP A 512 -5.31 -18.44 21.40
CA ASP A 512 -4.68 -17.45 22.27
C ASP A 512 -5.39 -16.09 22.16
N TRP A 513 -5.69 -15.65 20.94
CA TRP A 513 -6.41 -14.41 20.70
C TRP A 513 -7.83 -14.45 21.25
N LEU A 514 -8.59 -15.51 20.94
CA LEU A 514 -9.96 -15.67 21.42
C LEU A 514 -10.03 -15.78 22.95
N GLN A 515 -9.09 -16.47 23.58
CA GLN A 515 -8.99 -16.56 25.05
C GLN A 515 -8.65 -15.21 25.68
N LEU A 516 -7.75 -14.43 25.06
CA LEU A 516 -7.42 -13.09 25.53
C LEU A 516 -8.64 -12.15 25.49
N GLN A 517 -9.40 -12.16 24.38
CA GLN A 517 -10.63 -11.37 24.25
C GLN A 517 -11.67 -11.78 25.30
N ASN A 518 -11.99 -13.07 25.37
CA ASN A 518 -12.97 -13.59 26.32
C ASN A 518 -12.54 -13.35 27.76
N GLY A 519 -11.24 -13.46 28.05
CA GLY A 519 -10.67 -13.21 29.37
C GLY A 519 -10.84 -11.78 29.84
N ILE A 520 -10.73 -10.79 28.95
CA ILE A 520 -11.06 -9.41 29.29
C ILE A 520 -12.57 -9.27 29.55
N ILE A 521 -13.41 -9.80 28.65
CA ILE A 521 -14.88 -9.68 28.72
C ILE A 521 -15.42 -10.24 30.04
N ASN A 522 -14.97 -11.43 30.44
CA ASN A 522 -15.41 -12.12 31.66
C ASN A 522 -14.62 -11.73 32.92
N GLY A 523 -13.54 -10.94 32.78
CA GLY A 523 -12.70 -10.46 33.88
C GLY A 523 -11.66 -11.45 34.41
N THR A 524 -11.36 -12.55 33.70
CA THR A 524 -10.25 -13.46 34.06
C THR A 524 -8.88 -12.96 33.63
N VAL A 525 -8.81 -12.01 32.70
CA VAL A 525 -7.59 -11.31 32.31
C VAL A 525 -7.68 -9.86 32.78
N SER A 526 -6.70 -9.44 33.57
CA SER A 526 -6.54 -8.05 34.01
C SER A 526 -6.07 -7.13 32.87
N TYR A 527 -6.25 -5.82 33.03
CA TYR A 527 -5.73 -4.84 32.08
C TYR A 527 -4.21 -4.93 31.92
N GLU A 528 -3.48 -5.16 33.02
CA GLU A 528 -2.03 -5.29 33.01
C GLU A 528 -1.57 -6.52 32.23
N GLN A 529 -2.27 -7.65 32.37
CA GLN A 529 -2.01 -8.86 31.57
C GLN A 529 -2.34 -8.63 30.09
N PHE A 530 -3.40 -7.87 29.79
CA PHE A 530 -3.73 -7.51 28.41
C PHE A 530 -2.63 -6.66 27.77
N CYS A 531 -2.10 -5.65 28.47
CA CYS A 531 -0.99 -4.83 28.00
C CYS A 531 0.32 -5.61 27.75
N GLN A 532 0.49 -6.78 28.37
CA GLN A 532 1.62 -7.67 28.08
C GLN A 532 1.46 -8.41 26.75
N LYS A 533 0.22 -8.56 26.26
CA LYS A 533 -0.12 -9.34 25.06
C LYS A 533 -0.52 -8.49 23.86
N VAL A 534 -0.82 -7.21 24.06
CA VAL A 534 -1.26 -6.28 23.01
C VAL A 534 -0.41 -5.03 23.05
N ASP A 535 0.02 -4.55 21.88
CA ASP A 535 0.56 -3.21 21.75
C ASP A 535 -0.58 -2.20 21.95
N ILE A 536 -0.69 -1.70 23.18
CA ILE A 536 -1.87 -0.94 23.60
C ILE A 536 -2.01 0.39 22.84
N GLN A 537 -0.90 1.02 22.43
CA GLN A 537 -0.96 2.28 21.69
C GLN A 537 -1.51 2.07 20.29
N SER A 538 -1.00 1.08 19.55
CA SER A 538 -1.53 0.75 18.22
C SER A 538 -3.00 0.33 18.28
N TYR A 539 -3.41 -0.37 19.34
CA TYR A 539 -4.82 -0.72 19.57
C TYR A 539 -5.70 0.52 19.78
N MET A 540 -5.28 1.45 20.65
CA MET A 540 -6.04 2.69 20.88
C MET A 540 -6.11 3.57 19.62
N ASP A 541 -5.00 3.71 18.90
CA ASP A 541 -4.93 4.45 17.64
C ASP A 541 -5.94 3.89 16.62
N TYR A 542 -5.97 2.56 16.48
CA TYR A 542 -6.89 1.85 15.59
C TYR A 542 -8.37 2.04 15.98
N MET A 543 -8.68 1.87 17.26
CA MET A 543 -10.05 2.07 17.77
C MET A 543 -10.51 3.51 17.55
N ALA A 544 -9.65 4.48 17.84
CA ALA A 544 -9.95 5.90 17.69
C ALA A 544 -10.21 6.27 16.22
N ALA A 545 -9.39 5.79 15.28
CA ALA A 545 -9.58 6.04 13.85
C ALA A 545 -10.92 5.48 13.34
N GLN A 546 -11.21 4.19 13.62
CA GLN A 546 -12.45 3.54 13.19
C GLN A 546 -13.71 4.20 13.77
N ILE A 547 -13.65 4.60 15.05
CA ILE A 547 -14.74 5.31 15.73
C ILE A 547 -14.90 6.73 15.16
N TYR A 548 -13.81 7.44 14.88
CA TYR A 548 -13.90 8.80 14.34
C TYR A 548 -14.55 8.79 12.95
N TRP A 549 -14.23 7.83 12.08
CA TRP A 549 -14.80 7.70 10.74
C TRP A 549 -16.24 7.17 10.69
N CYS A 550 -16.77 6.70 11.82
CA CYS A 550 -18.05 5.99 11.87
C CYS A 550 -18.08 4.78 10.92
N ASN A 551 -17.01 3.99 10.87
CA ASN A 551 -16.99 2.80 10.00
C ASN A 551 -18.05 1.80 10.48
N ALA A 552 -19.13 1.66 9.72
CA ALA A 552 -20.31 0.88 10.12
C ALA A 552 -20.17 -0.62 9.84
N ASP A 553 -19.30 -1.01 8.91
CA ASP A 553 -19.02 -2.43 8.61
C ASP A 553 -18.05 -3.05 9.64
N TRP A 554 -17.47 -2.22 10.50
CA TRP A 554 -16.62 -2.58 11.61
C TRP A 554 -17.32 -2.34 12.97
N PRO A 555 -17.09 -3.15 14.03
CA PRO A 555 -16.16 -4.27 14.13
C PRO A 555 -16.85 -5.65 14.01
N GLN A 556 -18.06 -5.76 13.48
CA GLN A 556 -18.63 -7.11 13.21
C GLN A 556 -17.87 -7.83 12.09
N ARG A 557 -17.23 -7.05 11.21
CA ARG A 557 -16.29 -7.47 10.18
C ARG A 557 -15.12 -6.48 10.15
N ASN A 558 -14.21 -6.70 9.22
CA ASN A 558 -13.04 -5.87 8.95
C ASN A 558 -12.10 -5.70 10.16
N ILE A 559 -11.96 -6.77 10.97
CA ILE A 559 -10.94 -6.86 12.02
C ILE A 559 -9.79 -7.72 11.52
N SER A 560 -8.56 -7.29 11.77
CA SER A 560 -7.38 -8.14 11.63
C SER A 560 -6.36 -7.76 12.70
N MET A 561 -5.79 -8.77 13.33
CA MET A 561 -4.73 -8.66 14.33
C MET A 561 -3.56 -9.53 13.90
N TRP A 562 -2.33 -9.07 14.13
CA TRP A 562 -1.12 -9.84 13.85
C TRP A 562 -0.17 -9.83 15.03
N ARG A 563 0.67 -10.86 15.13
CA ARG A 563 1.82 -10.93 16.04
C ARG A 563 2.99 -11.68 15.43
N SER A 564 4.15 -11.54 16.05
CA SER A 564 5.31 -12.40 15.82
C SER A 564 5.33 -13.51 16.87
N ASP A 565 5.48 -14.76 16.45
CA ASP A 565 5.60 -15.91 17.35
C ASP A 565 7.03 -16.12 17.86
N ALA A 566 8.01 -15.64 17.10
CA ALA A 566 9.39 -15.57 17.52
C ALA A 566 9.69 -14.23 18.19
N ILE A 567 10.39 -14.28 19.33
CA ILE A 567 10.88 -13.09 20.02
C ILE A 567 12.29 -12.76 19.52
N ASP A 568 12.50 -11.51 19.11
CA ASP A 568 13.81 -10.98 18.70
C ASP A 568 14.01 -9.61 19.35
N GLU A 569 14.97 -9.53 20.28
CA GLU A 569 15.26 -8.29 21.02
C GLU A 569 15.83 -7.17 20.13
N GLU A 570 16.36 -7.49 18.94
CA GLU A 570 16.83 -6.49 17.98
C GLU A 570 15.70 -5.90 17.11
N ASN A 571 14.51 -6.52 17.13
CA ASN A 571 13.35 -6.07 16.37
C ASN A 571 12.19 -5.71 17.30
N PRO A 572 11.84 -4.41 17.44
CA PRO A 572 10.80 -3.98 18.39
C PRO A 572 9.39 -4.52 18.07
N TYR A 573 9.19 -5.09 16.89
CA TYR A 573 7.93 -5.70 16.47
C TYR A 573 7.89 -7.23 16.66
N ALA A 574 9.02 -7.84 17.00
CA ALA A 574 9.14 -9.25 17.34
C ALA A 574 9.07 -9.45 18.87
N ASP A 575 8.04 -8.89 19.51
CA ASP A 575 7.87 -8.88 20.97
C ASP A 575 6.69 -9.74 21.45
N GLY A 576 6.10 -10.54 20.54
CA GLY A 576 4.97 -11.42 20.86
C GLY A 576 3.63 -10.71 21.03
N LYS A 577 3.56 -9.39 20.83
CA LYS A 577 2.32 -8.63 21.04
C LYS A 577 1.45 -8.58 19.79
N TRP A 578 0.15 -8.67 20.03
CA TRP A 578 -0.88 -8.43 19.02
C TRP A 578 -0.96 -6.95 18.65
N ARG A 579 -1.05 -6.68 17.35
CA ARG A 579 -1.19 -5.36 16.73
C ARG A 579 -2.30 -5.39 15.67
N PRO A 580 -3.14 -4.36 15.57
CA PRO A 580 -4.18 -4.32 14.54
C PRO A 580 -3.60 -4.05 13.14
N ILE A 581 -4.28 -4.58 12.12
CA ILE A 581 -4.11 -4.20 10.71
C ILE A 581 -5.38 -3.51 10.24
N LEU A 582 -5.25 -2.29 9.72
CA LEU A 582 -6.33 -1.49 9.17
C LEU A 582 -6.58 -1.84 7.70
N TYR A 583 -7.82 -2.20 7.37
CA TYR A 583 -8.27 -2.44 6.00
C TYR A 583 -9.79 -2.22 5.89
N ASP A 584 -10.28 -1.96 4.67
CA ASP A 584 -11.71 -1.90 4.35
C ASP A 584 -12.46 -0.84 5.18
N THR A 585 -12.03 0.42 5.00
CA THR A 585 -12.45 1.55 5.85
C THR A 585 -13.50 2.46 5.22
N GLU A 586 -13.92 2.20 3.98
CA GLU A 586 -14.75 3.16 3.24
C GLU A 586 -16.20 3.25 3.70
N SER A 587 -16.69 2.29 4.51
CA SER A 587 -18.07 2.22 4.99
C SER A 587 -18.36 3.21 6.13
N GLY A 588 -18.00 4.49 5.93
CA GLY A 588 -18.13 5.57 6.90
C GLY A 588 -18.29 6.94 6.24
N GLN A 589 -18.06 8.02 7.00
CA GLN A 589 -18.02 9.41 6.51
C GLN A 589 -19.26 9.85 5.70
N GLY A 590 -20.44 9.44 6.16
CA GLY A 590 -21.72 9.77 5.55
C GLY A 590 -22.05 8.99 4.28
N LEU A 591 -21.29 7.93 3.94
CA LEU A 591 -21.61 7.07 2.80
C LEU A 591 -23.08 6.61 2.87
N TYR A 592 -23.80 6.71 1.74
CA TYR A 592 -25.24 6.45 1.59
C TYR A 592 -26.20 7.34 2.40
N GLY A 593 -25.70 8.34 3.15
CA GLY A 593 -26.52 9.22 3.98
C GLY A 593 -27.17 8.52 5.18
N SER A 594 -26.69 7.33 5.57
CA SER A 594 -27.24 6.56 6.68
C SER A 594 -26.71 7.03 8.03
N TYR A 595 -27.55 6.95 9.08
CA TYR A 595 -27.22 7.46 10.42
C TYR A 595 -26.01 6.77 11.06
N ASP A 596 -25.84 5.48 10.84
CA ASP A 596 -24.70 4.70 11.37
C ASP A 596 -23.33 5.16 10.85
N LYS A 597 -23.31 5.91 9.73
CA LYS A 597 -22.12 6.43 9.06
C LYS A 597 -22.00 7.95 9.14
N SER A 598 -23.01 8.65 9.67
CA SER A 598 -23.06 10.11 9.68
C SER A 598 -22.16 10.73 10.75
N ALA A 599 -21.92 12.05 10.63
CA ALA A 599 -21.09 12.79 11.58
C ALA A 599 -21.62 12.73 13.03
N ASN A 600 -22.94 12.59 13.21
CA ASN A 600 -23.60 12.51 14.51
C ASN A 600 -23.89 11.06 14.98
N ALA A 601 -23.29 10.05 14.34
CA ALA A 601 -23.42 8.67 14.78
C ALA A 601 -22.73 8.47 16.14
N ASP A 602 -23.44 7.83 17.07
CA ASP A 602 -22.87 7.36 18.34
C ASP A 602 -22.33 5.93 18.17
N CYS A 603 -21.03 5.85 17.86
CA CYS A 603 -20.36 4.57 17.67
C CYS A 603 -20.25 3.77 18.98
N TYR A 604 -20.10 4.42 20.13
CA TYR A 604 -19.99 3.70 21.42
C TYR A 604 -21.30 3.03 21.80
N ARG A 605 -22.44 3.68 21.52
CA ARG A 605 -23.76 3.05 21.66
C ARG A 605 -23.87 1.82 20.75
N ARG A 606 -23.49 1.95 19.48
CA ARG A 606 -23.49 0.82 18.53
C ARG A 606 -22.61 -0.34 19.05
N LEU A 607 -21.39 -0.05 19.48
CA LEU A 607 -20.48 -1.07 20.05
C LEU A 607 -21.07 -1.80 21.26
N LYS A 608 -21.80 -1.10 22.14
CA LYS A 608 -22.51 -1.70 23.29
C LYS A 608 -23.72 -2.54 22.90
N GLU A 609 -24.34 -2.24 21.77
CA GLU A 609 -25.54 -2.93 21.27
C GLU A 609 -25.21 -4.20 20.47
N LEU A 610 -23.95 -4.40 20.06
CA LEU A 610 -23.51 -5.62 19.39
C LEU A 610 -23.67 -6.85 20.30
N ARG A 611 -24.28 -7.92 19.76
CA ARG A 611 -24.58 -9.16 20.47
C ARG A 611 -23.86 -10.35 19.83
N GLU A 612 -24.06 -10.54 18.52
CA GLU A 612 -23.43 -11.57 17.70
C GLU A 612 -22.14 -11.03 17.07
N ASP A 613 -21.11 -11.88 16.98
CA ASP A 613 -19.76 -11.57 16.48
C ASP A 613 -19.20 -10.25 17.06
N GLY A 614 -19.48 -10.03 18.34
CA GLY A 614 -19.29 -8.76 19.03
C GLY A 614 -18.13 -8.75 20.01
N GLU A 615 -17.36 -9.83 20.13
CA GLU A 615 -16.34 -10.04 21.15
C GLU A 615 -15.28 -8.93 21.13
N PHE A 616 -14.86 -8.50 19.95
CA PHE A 616 -13.90 -7.39 19.81
C PHE A 616 -14.47 -6.07 20.36
N ALA A 617 -15.73 -5.77 20.07
CA ALA A 617 -16.41 -4.59 20.61
C ALA A 617 -16.63 -4.70 22.13
N GLN A 618 -17.07 -5.85 22.61
CA GLN A 618 -17.31 -6.11 24.03
C GLN A 618 -16.01 -6.00 24.83
N MET A 619 -14.91 -6.53 24.32
CA MET A 619 -13.57 -6.37 24.90
C MET A 619 -13.21 -4.89 25.05
N PHE A 620 -13.38 -4.09 23.99
CA PHE A 620 -13.11 -2.65 24.07
C PHE A 620 -14.00 -1.92 25.08
N ILE A 621 -15.31 -2.19 25.07
CA ILE A 621 -16.24 -1.59 26.04
C ILE A 621 -15.86 -1.98 27.47
N LYS A 622 -15.39 -3.22 27.68
CA LYS A 622 -14.92 -3.70 28.97
C LYS A 622 -13.63 -3.00 29.41
N LEU A 623 -12.69 -2.79 28.48
CA LEU A 623 -11.47 -2.02 28.75
C LEU A 623 -11.77 -0.57 29.16
N LEU A 624 -12.82 0.06 28.61
CA LEU A 624 -13.25 1.41 29.02
C LEU A 624 -13.73 1.50 30.49
N GLU A 625 -13.95 0.38 31.18
CA GLU A 625 -14.22 0.37 32.63
C GLU A 625 -12.95 0.57 33.47
N ASN A 626 -11.76 0.35 32.89
CA ASN A 626 -10.47 0.57 33.55
C ASN A 626 -10.05 2.05 33.41
N ASP A 627 -9.72 2.69 34.54
CA ASP A 627 -9.37 4.11 34.59
C ASP A 627 -8.12 4.45 33.77
N ASN A 628 -7.07 3.60 33.83
CA ASN A 628 -5.84 3.84 33.07
C ASN A 628 -6.12 3.78 31.56
N PHE A 629 -6.83 2.74 31.12
CA PHE A 629 -7.18 2.60 29.70
C PHE A 629 -8.08 3.73 29.22
N ARG A 630 -9.20 4.01 29.89
CA ARG A 630 -10.19 4.99 29.38
C ARG A 630 -9.60 6.40 29.29
N LEU A 631 -8.73 6.79 30.23
CA LEU A 631 -8.07 8.10 30.22
C LEU A 631 -7.00 8.18 29.11
N GLN A 632 -6.18 7.13 28.96
CA GLN A 632 -5.16 7.07 27.90
C GLN A 632 -5.78 7.01 26.50
N TYR A 633 -6.85 6.23 26.34
CA TYR A 633 -7.62 6.14 25.09
C TYR A 633 -8.28 7.48 24.76
N SER A 634 -8.88 8.17 25.74
CA SER A 634 -9.48 9.49 25.53
C SER A 634 -8.46 10.52 25.07
N ARG A 635 -7.25 10.49 25.62
CA ARG A 635 -6.14 11.34 25.15
C ARG A 635 -5.71 10.99 23.73
N THR A 636 -5.53 9.70 23.44
CA THR A 636 -5.19 9.20 22.09
C THR A 636 -6.24 9.60 21.05
N PHE A 637 -7.54 9.51 21.42
CA PHE A 637 -8.63 9.94 20.56
C PHE A 637 -8.52 11.43 20.21
N MET A 638 -8.21 12.26 21.20
CA MET A 638 -8.00 13.69 20.98
C MET A 638 -6.71 13.99 20.19
N ASP A 639 -5.62 13.25 20.39
CA ASP A 639 -4.40 13.38 19.57
C ASP A 639 -4.76 13.26 18.08
N ILE A 640 -5.47 12.18 17.72
CA ILE A 640 -5.85 11.90 16.33
C ILE A 640 -6.88 12.92 15.81
N ALA A 641 -7.88 13.28 16.61
CA ALA A 641 -8.90 14.26 16.22
C ALA A 641 -8.29 15.65 15.94
N ASN A 642 -7.31 16.08 16.74
CA ASN A 642 -6.69 17.40 16.62
C ASN A 642 -5.54 17.46 15.59
N ASN A 643 -5.07 16.32 15.07
CA ASN A 643 -3.91 16.28 14.16
C ASN A 643 -4.24 15.62 12.82
N ASN A 644 -4.78 14.40 12.86
CA ASN A 644 -5.04 13.60 11.67
C ASN A 644 -6.35 14.01 11.00
N PHE A 645 -7.37 14.37 11.78
CA PHE A 645 -8.73 14.61 11.30
C PHE A 645 -9.22 16.06 11.40
N THR A 646 -8.28 17.01 11.39
CA THR A 646 -8.65 18.43 11.31
C THR A 646 -9.40 18.70 10.01
N THR A 647 -10.35 19.64 10.05
CA THR A 647 -11.17 19.98 8.88
C THR A 647 -10.30 20.42 7.70
N ASP A 648 -9.26 21.22 7.94
CA ASP A 648 -8.38 21.71 6.87
C ASP A 648 -7.56 20.59 6.23
N LYS A 649 -6.96 19.69 7.05
CA LYS A 649 -6.16 18.56 6.54
C LYS A 649 -7.03 17.59 5.73
N THR A 650 -8.18 17.20 6.28
CA THR A 650 -9.09 16.25 5.63
C THR A 650 -9.72 16.82 4.36
N LYS A 651 -10.08 18.10 4.36
CA LYS A 651 -10.54 18.82 3.17
C LYS A 651 -9.45 18.87 2.10
N SER A 652 -8.23 19.27 2.46
CA SER A 652 -7.11 19.35 1.52
C SER A 652 -6.81 18.01 0.87
N VAL A 653 -6.81 16.92 1.65
CA VAL A 653 -6.65 15.56 1.12
C VAL A 653 -7.80 15.21 0.17
N ALA A 654 -9.06 15.37 0.59
CA ALA A 654 -10.22 15.05 -0.25
C ALA A 654 -10.26 15.88 -1.55
N GLU A 655 -9.89 17.16 -1.51
CA GLU A 655 -9.77 18.04 -2.68
C GLU A 655 -8.68 17.56 -3.64
N SER A 656 -7.55 17.08 -3.13
CA SER A 656 -6.50 16.50 -3.97
C SER A 656 -7.02 15.31 -4.79
N TYR A 657 -7.79 14.41 -4.16
CA TYR A 657 -8.36 13.26 -4.88
C TYR A 657 -9.41 13.68 -5.90
N LEU A 658 -10.29 14.62 -5.54
CA LEU A 658 -11.26 15.18 -6.48
C LEU A 658 -10.56 15.78 -7.69
N ASN A 659 -9.56 16.65 -7.48
CA ASN A 659 -8.89 17.37 -8.56
C ASN A 659 -8.08 16.44 -9.46
N ASN A 660 -7.43 15.42 -8.90
CA ASN A 660 -6.55 14.53 -9.66
C ASN A 660 -7.30 13.45 -10.44
N TYR A 661 -8.49 13.03 -9.98
CA TYR A 661 -9.17 11.83 -10.49
C TYR A 661 -10.59 12.05 -11.00
N LYS A 662 -11.05 13.31 -11.08
CA LYS A 662 -12.41 13.67 -11.53
C LYS A 662 -12.81 13.04 -12.86
N GLN A 663 -11.94 13.13 -13.86
CA GLN A 663 -12.25 12.65 -15.20
C GLN A 663 -12.33 11.11 -15.22
N GLN A 664 -11.34 10.44 -14.63
CA GLN A 664 -11.22 8.99 -14.53
C GLN A 664 -12.42 8.36 -13.83
N ILE A 665 -12.91 8.98 -12.76
CA ILE A 665 -14.12 8.54 -12.05
C ILE A 665 -15.36 8.76 -12.91
N THR A 666 -15.45 9.91 -13.58
CA THR A 666 -16.59 10.21 -14.46
C THR A 666 -16.67 9.24 -15.63
N ASP A 667 -15.53 8.87 -16.22
CA ASP A 667 -15.45 7.87 -17.29
C ASP A 667 -15.81 6.46 -16.77
N SER A 668 -15.40 6.15 -15.54
CA SER A 668 -15.79 4.90 -14.87
C SER A 668 -17.30 4.82 -14.65
N PHE A 669 -17.95 5.93 -14.25
CA PHE A 669 -19.40 6.00 -14.17
C PHE A 669 -20.06 5.85 -15.53
N ALA A 670 -19.55 6.51 -16.57
CA ALA A 670 -20.11 6.41 -17.92
C ALA A 670 -20.12 4.95 -18.42
N ARG A 671 -19.07 4.19 -18.08
CA ARG A 671 -18.96 2.77 -18.40
C ARG A 671 -19.96 1.91 -17.63
N PHE A 672 -19.97 1.99 -16.30
CA PHE A 672 -20.73 1.05 -15.45
C PHE A 672 -22.16 1.49 -15.12
N ASN A 673 -22.49 2.77 -15.32
CA ASN A 673 -23.81 3.34 -15.01
C ASN A 673 -24.32 4.17 -16.19
N SER A 674 -24.41 3.51 -17.35
CA SER A 674 -24.71 4.17 -18.63
C SER A 674 -26.08 4.85 -18.67
N ARG A 675 -27.02 4.54 -17.74
CA ARG A 675 -28.32 5.22 -17.64
C ARG A 675 -28.29 6.60 -16.97
N SER A 676 -27.28 6.88 -16.15
CA SER A 676 -27.18 8.13 -15.38
C SER A 676 -26.34 9.18 -16.12
N SER A 677 -26.93 10.31 -16.50
CA SER A 677 -26.22 11.42 -17.14
C SER A 677 -25.60 12.41 -16.15
N GLY A 678 -25.10 11.93 -15.01
CA GLY A 678 -24.76 12.78 -13.85
C GLY A 678 -23.50 12.42 -13.09
N GLY A 679 -22.56 11.67 -13.68
CA GLY A 679 -21.35 11.18 -13.00
C GLY A 679 -20.55 12.27 -12.28
N GLU A 680 -20.36 13.43 -12.92
CA GLU A 680 -19.67 14.57 -12.30
C GLU A 680 -20.42 15.10 -11.07
N ARG A 681 -21.75 15.25 -11.16
CA ARG A 681 -22.59 15.68 -10.05
C ARG A 681 -22.58 14.66 -8.90
N GLN A 682 -22.54 13.38 -9.24
CA GLN A 682 -22.46 12.29 -8.28
C GLN A 682 -21.14 12.30 -7.51
N LEU A 683 -20.01 12.50 -8.20
CA LEU A 683 -18.70 12.67 -7.57
C LEU A 683 -18.67 13.92 -6.69
N GLU A 684 -19.16 15.06 -7.18
CA GLU A 684 -19.22 16.29 -6.40
C GLU A 684 -20.06 16.12 -5.13
N SER A 685 -21.21 15.46 -5.23
CA SER A 685 -22.05 15.14 -4.06
C SER A 685 -21.34 14.21 -3.07
N ALA A 686 -20.56 13.24 -3.55
CA ALA A 686 -19.78 12.35 -2.69
C ALA A 686 -18.66 13.11 -1.97
N TYR A 687 -17.95 13.99 -2.68
CA TYR A 687 -16.95 14.89 -2.11
C TYR A 687 -17.56 15.80 -1.03
N GLN A 688 -18.67 16.48 -1.33
CA GLN A 688 -19.38 17.34 -0.36
C GLN A 688 -19.80 16.55 0.89
N THR A 689 -20.18 15.29 0.74
CA THR A 689 -20.52 14.41 1.86
C THR A 689 -19.31 14.15 2.77
N ILE A 690 -18.13 13.91 2.20
CA ILE A 690 -16.88 13.70 2.94
C ILE A 690 -16.50 14.95 3.73
N ILE A 691 -16.46 16.12 3.07
CA ILE A 691 -16.00 17.35 3.75
C ILE A 691 -16.98 17.85 4.80
N ASN A 692 -18.30 17.72 4.55
CA ASN A 692 -19.31 18.07 5.55
C ASN A 692 -19.27 17.13 6.75
N PHE A 693 -18.95 15.84 6.55
CA PHE A 693 -18.73 14.92 7.64
C PHE A 693 -17.61 15.42 8.56
N TYR A 694 -16.40 15.67 8.03
CA TYR A 694 -15.26 16.10 8.85
C TYR A 694 -15.45 17.48 9.48
N ALA A 695 -16.14 18.41 8.83
CA ALA A 695 -16.47 19.71 9.39
C ALA A 695 -17.36 19.62 10.65
N GLN A 696 -18.20 18.59 10.74
CA GLN A 696 -19.13 18.40 11.86
C GLN A 696 -18.65 17.36 12.88
N ARG A 697 -17.82 16.40 12.45
CA ARG A 697 -17.54 15.18 13.22
C ARG A 697 -16.91 15.45 14.57
N PHE A 698 -15.99 16.40 14.67
CA PHE A 698 -15.25 16.68 15.91
C PHE A 698 -16.17 16.85 17.12
N GLN A 699 -17.22 17.68 17.00
CA GLN A 699 -18.14 17.99 18.11
C GLN A 699 -18.88 16.74 18.61
N TYR A 700 -19.37 15.91 17.69
CA TYR A 700 -20.10 14.69 18.05
C TYR A 700 -19.17 13.59 18.56
N ALA A 701 -18.00 13.46 17.93
CA ALA A 701 -16.96 12.52 18.31
C ALA A 701 -16.41 12.78 19.72
N GLU A 702 -16.13 14.05 20.05
CA GLU A 702 -15.73 14.46 21.40
C GLU A 702 -16.83 14.16 22.40
N SER A 703 -18.07 14.61 22.15
CA SER A 703 -19.17 14.47 23.09
C SER A 703 -19.49 13.01 23.42
N THR A 704 -19.53 12.15 22.39
CA THR A 704 -19.80 10.71 22.58
C THR A 704 -18.63 9.99 23.25
N THR A 705 -17.39 10.35 22.93
CA THR A 705 -16.19 9.81 23.60
C THR A 705 -16.14 10.22 25.07
N ARG A 706 -16.39 11.50 25.38
CA ARG A 706 -16.46 12.01 26.74
C ARG A 706 -17.51 11.29 27.57
N GLN A 707 -18.70 11.06 27.02
CA GLN A 707 -19.77 10.31 27.69
C GLN A 707 -19.37 8.85 27.92
N ALA A 708 -18.82 8.18 26.90
CA ALA A 708 -18.41 6.79 26.99
C ALA A 708 -17.28 6.57 28.01
N ALA A 709 -16.29 7.46 28.02
CA ALA A 709 -15.15 7.43 28.92
C ALA A 709 -15.40 8.10 30.28
N LYS A 710 -16.61 8.64 30.53
CA LYS A 710 -17.00 9.30 31.79
C LYS A 710 -16.05 10.44 32.20
N LEU A 711 -15.69 11.31 31.25
CA LEU A 711 -14.85 12.48 31.56
C LEU A 711 -15.70 13.60 32.19
N SER A 712 -15.11 14.31 33.14
CA SER A 712 -15.79 15.27 34.01
C SER A 712 -16.03 16.63 33.38
N SER A 713 -15.25 17.00 32.36
CA SER A 713 -15.22 18.34 31.77
C SER A 713 -15.40 18.31 30.25
N ASN A 714 -15.91 19.41 29.68
CA ASN A 714 -15.77 19.66 28.24
C ASN A 714 -14.28 19.86 27.90
N ALA A 715 -13.91 19.65 26.64
CA ALA A 715 -12.52 19.87 26.23
C ALA A 715 -12.13 21.36 26.28
N TYR A 716 -10.96 21.63 26.87
CA TYR A 716 -10.30 22.94 26.87
C TYR A 716 -9.42 23.09 25.64
N SER A 717 -9.26 24.32 25.15
CA SER A 717 -8.27 24.65 24.12
C SER A 717 -6.86 24.58 24.70
N LEU A 718 -5.93 23.95 23.98
CA LEU A 718 -4.50 23.96 24.26
C LEU A 718 -3.79 24.58 23.05
N THR A 719 -2.99 25.62 23.30
CA THR A 719 -2.07 26.19 22.32
C THR A 719 -0.63 25.92 22.73
N VAL A 720 0.16 25.39 21.83
CA VAL A 720 1.60 25.14 21.99
C VAL A 720 2.36 26.09 21.08
N ASN A 721 3.16 26.96 21.66
CA ASN A 721 4.03 27.88 20.94
C ASN A 721 5.48 27.40 21.04
N ASN A 722 6.23 27.55 19.96
CA ASN A 722 7.64 27.19 19.89
C ASN A 722 8.35 28.09 18.89
N ASN A 723 9.66 28.17 19.00
CA ASN A 723 10.47 28.79 17.96
C ASN A 723 10.93 27.70 16.98
N ALA A 724 10.30 27.68 15.79
CA ALA A 724 10.53 26.67 14.75
C ALA A 724 12.01 26.56 14.33
N SER A 725 12.79 27.65 14.39
CA SER A 725 14.22 27.56 14.04
C SER A 725 15.09 27.03 15.17
N LYS A 726 14.59 27.01 16.41
CA LYS A 726 15.37 26.65 17.60
C LYS A 726 15.10 25.24 18.11
N GLY A 727 14.02 24.58 17.72
CA GLY A 727 13.79 23.19 18.10
C GLY A 727 12.42 22.66 17.70
N SER A 728 12.19 21.40 18.00
CA SER A 728 10.93 20.69 17.73
C SER A 728 10.18 20.33 19.01
N ILE A 729 8.87 20.12 18.88
CA ILE A 729 7.98 19.74 19.98
C ILE A 729 7.34 18.38 19.70
N ARG A 730 7.28 17.55 20.72
CA ARG A 730 6.43 16.35 20.76
C ARG A 730 5.35 16.55 21.81
N LEU A 731 4.10 16.27 21.43
CA LEU A 731 2.92 16.32 22.30
C LEU A 731 2.29 14.93 22.34
N ASN A 732 2.27 14.28 23.50
CA ASN A 732 1.81 12.90 23.66
C ASN A 732 2.50 11.98 22.63
N THR A 733 1.70 11.39 21.74
CA THR A 733 2.16 10.54 20.63
C THR A 733 2.42 11.32 19.34
N LEU A 734 2.04 12.59 19.28
CA LEU A 734 2.18 13.45 18.13
C LEU A 734 3.59 14.04 18.07
N ASP A 735 4.28 13.83 16.96
CA ASP A 735 5.45 14.62 16.60
C ASP A 735 4.96 15.88 15.87
N LEU A 736 5.00 17.02 16.55
CA LEU A 736 4.61 18.31 15.96
C LEU A 736 5.75 18.91 15.15
N GLY A 737 6.98 18.38 15.26
CA GLY A 737 8.15 18.91 14.59
C GLY A 737 8.47 20.35 14.99
N ALA A 738 9.16 21.05 14.10
CA ALA A 738 9.57 22.44 14.24
C ALA A 738 8.42 23.42 13.92
N VAL A 739 7.30 23.31 14.63
CA VAL A 739 6.17 24.25 14.47
C VAL A 739 6.39 25.53 15.26
N SER A 740 5.90 26.66 14.75
CA SER A 740 5.86 27.93 15.49
C SER A 740 4.67 27.99 16.45
N LYS A 741 3.54 27.43 16.03
CA LYS A 741 2.30 27.34 16.81
C LYS A 741 1.50 26.11 16.40
N TRP A 742 0.92 25.45 17.39
CA TRP A 742 -0.06 24.39 17.24
C TRP A 742 -1.22 24.63 18.20
N SER A 743 -2.45 24.27 17.80
CA SER A 743 -3.62 24.37 18.68
C SER A 743 -4.54 23.16 18.51
N GLY A 744 -5.12 22.71 19.61
CA GLY A 744 -6.09 21.62 19.66
C GLY A 744 -6.91 21.66 20.94
N LYS A 745 -7.70 20.62 21.19
CA LYS A 745 -8.58 20.53 22.36
C LYS A 745 -8.36 19.23 23.15
N TYR A 746 -8.30 19.33 24.48
CA TYR A 746 -8.13 18.18 25.37
C TYR A 746 -8.93 18.34 26.67
N HIS A 747 -9.19 17.24 27.36
CA HIS A 747 -9.88 17.27 28.65
C HIS A 747 -8.89 17.44 29.82
N GLY A 748 -9.36 18.01 30.93
CA GLY A 748 -8.58 18.14 32.17
C GLY A 748 -8.42 16.84 32.96
N ASP A 749 -9.10 15.77 32.54
CA ASP A 749 -9.18 14.49 33.25
C ASP A 749 -7.91 13.63 33.16
N TYR A 750 -7.01 13.91 32.20
CA TYR A 750 -5.76 13.19 31.99
C TYR A 750 -4.58 14.15 31.83
N THR A 751 -3.37 13.61 31.93
CA THR A 751 -2.14 14.37 31.70
C THR A 751 -1.82 14.46 30.22
N ILE A 752 -1.19 15.55 29.81
CA ILE A 752 -0.62 15.77 28.48
C ILE A 752 0.89 15.80 28.62
N ASP A 753 1.57 15.00 27.83
CA ASP A 753 3.02 14.88 27.83
C ASP A 753 3.58 15.84 26.78
N LEU A 754 4.53 16.69 27.16
CA LEU A 754 5.18 17.65 26.27
C LEU A 754 6.68 17.49 26.38
N SER A 755 7.37 17.45 25.25
CA SER A 755 8.83 17.49 25.22
C SER A 755 9.35 18.37 24.09
N VAL A 756 10.50 18.97 24.33
CA VAL A 756 11.21 19.83 23.39
C VAL A 756 12.57 19.22 23.05
N SER A 757 12.90 19.24 21.77
CA SER A 757 14.23 18.85 21.25
C SER A 757 14.88 20.07 20.59
N PRO A 758 15.79 20.77 21.29
CA PRO A 758 16.50 21.91 20.72
C PRO A 758 17.35 21.52 19.51
N SER A 759 17.45 22.44 18.56
CA SER A 759 18.45 22.41 17.49
C SER A 759 19.87 22.53 18.06
N GLU A 760 20.89 22.17 17.28
CA GLU A 760 22.30 22.17 17.73
C GLU A 760 22.77 23.53 18.26
N GLU A 761 22.20 24.63 17.75
CA GLU A 761 22.60 26.01 18.10
C GLU A 761 21.71 26.65 19.19
N ALA A 762 20.69 25.94 19.67
CA ALA A 762 19.75 26.47 20.64
C ALA A 762 19.81 25.70 21.96
N GLN A 763 19.66 26.44 23.06
CA GLN A 763 19.55 25.86 24.39
C GLN A 763 18.15 26.10 24.92
N PHE A 764 17.43 25.04 25.28
CA PHE A 764 16.15 25.17 25.96
C PHE A 764 16.35 25.76 27.35
N SER A 765 15.55 26.77 27.69
CA SER A 765 15.59 27.44 29.00
C SER A 765 14.47 26.93 29.90
N ARG A 766 13.20 27.13 29.52
CA ARG A 766 12.03 26.70 30.30
C ARG A 766 10.73 26.63 29.50
N TRP A 767 9.72 26.03 30.11
CA TRP A 767 8.33 26.13 29.70
C TRP A 767 7.66 27.34 30.35
N SER A 768 6.99 28.16 29.55
CA SER A 768 6.02 29.17 30.03
C SER A 768 4.61 28.60 29.89
N ILE A 769 3.85 28.52 30.98
CA ILE A 769 2.57 27.81 31.03
C ILE A 769 1.49 28.67 31.66
N SER A 770 0.33 28.75 31.01
CA SER A 770 -0.91 29.31 31.57
C SER A 770 -2.08 28.35 31.38
N GLY A 771 -3.04 28.36 32.31
CA GLY A 771 -4.25 27.52 32.25
C GLY A 771 -4.05 26.01 32.46
N ALA A 772 -2.82 25.59 32.77
CA ALA A 772 -2.47 24.21 33.08
C ALA A 772 -1.46 24.14 34.23
N LYS A 773 -1.38 22.99 34.88
CA LYS A 773 -0.44 22.72 35.97
C LYS A 773 0.54 21.62 35.59
N ILE A 774 1.84 21.82 35.85
CA ILE A 774 2.82 20.74 35.76
C ILE A 774 2.56 19.74 36.91
N VAL A 775 2.38 18.47 36.54
CA VAL A 775 2.17 17.36 37.47
C VAL A 775 3.37 16.43 37.55
N GLU A 776 4.24 16.42 36.52
CA GLU A 776 5.50 15.68 36.50
C GLU A 776 6.57 16.49 35.74
N GLY A 777 7.80 16.49 36.25
CA GLY A 777 8.89 17.34 35.76
C GLY A 777 8.90 18.73 36.40
N SER A 778 9.68 19.65 35.81
CA SER A 778 9.75 21.05 36.20
C SER A 778 9.78 21.94 34.95
N GLU A 779 9.55 23.24 35.11
CA GLU A 779 9.54 24.18 33.97
C GLU A 779 10.85 24.14 33.17
N THR A 780 11.99 23.82 33.77
CA THR A 780 13.29 23.72 33.09
C THR A 780 13.59 22.33 32.54
N SER A 781 12.71 21.35 32.76
CA SER A 781 12.86 20.00 32.22
C SER A 781 12.49 19.99 30.73
N SER A 782 13.31 19.36 29.90
CA SER A 782 13.01 19.20 28.46
C SER A 782 11.77 18.36 28.18
N SER A 783 11.27 17.62 29.17
CA SER A 783 9.99 16.92 29.14
C SER A 783 9.21 17.21 30.41
N ILE A 784 7.92 17.52 30.25
CA ILE A 784 6.97 17.76 31.34
C ILE A 784 5.66 17.01 31.09
N LYS A 785 4.91 16.75 32.16
CA LYS A 785 3.49 16.40 32.06
C LYS A 785 2.65 17.50 32.67
N ILE A 786 1.64 17.94 31.94
CA ILE A 786 0.70 18.96 32.39
C ILE A 786 -0.70 18.40 32.54
N GLN A 787 -1.50 18.99 33.40
CA GLN A 787 -2.94 18.76 33.50
C GLN A 787 -3.67 20.09 33.26
N LEU A 788 -4.61 20.09 32.32
CA LEU A 788 -5.37 21.29 31.97
C LEU A 788 -6.38 21.62 33.08
N GLN A 789 -6.50 22.91 33.40
CA GLN A 789 -7.47 23.44 34.37
C GLN A 789 -8.47 24.40 33.71
N SER A 790 -8.04 25.02 32.61
CA SER A 790 -8.82 25.89 31.74
C SER A 790 -8.24 25.81 30.33
N ASN A 791 -8.69 26.68 29.43
CA ASN A 791 -7.95 26.94 28.18
C ASN A 791 -6.51 27.35 28.53
N ALA A 792 -5.56 26.74 27.83
CA ALA A 792 -4.15 26.76 28.21
C ALA A 792 -3.24 27.15 27.06
N VAL A 793 -2.16 27.84 27.40
CA VAL A 793 -1.07 28.18 26.49
C VAL A 793 0.24 27.66 27.09
N VAL A 794 0.98 26.89 26.31
CA VAL A 794 2.31 26.40 26.65
C VAL A 794 3.30 26.93 25.64
N ARG A 795 4.45 27.43 26.08
CA ARG A 795 5.52 27.92 25.23
C ARG A 795 6.85 27.28 25.62
N ALA A 796 7.57 26.72 24.65
CA ALA A 796 8.98 26.40 24.83
C ALA A 796 9.81 27.69 24.67
N VAL A 797 10.56 28.05 25.70
CA VAL A 797 11.44 29.23 25.74
C VAL A 797 12.89 28.76 25.67
N TYR A 798 13.66 29.34 24.76
CA TYR A 798 15.09 29.08 24.59
C TYR A 798 15.92 30.22 25.17
N GLU A 799 17.19 29.95 25.47
CA GLU A 799 18.13 30.99 25.87
C GLU A 799 18.23 32.07 24.78
N ASN A 800 18.28 33.33 25.25
CA ASN A 800 18.28 34.53 24.40
C ASN A 800 17.06 34.66 23.48
N ASP A 801 15.93 33.99 23.78
CA ASP A 801 14.66 34.35 23.16
C ASP A 801 14.26 35.77 23.57
N VAL A 802 13.98 36.61 22.57
CA VAL A 802 13.29 37.89 22.80
C VAL A 802 11.80 37.59 22.82
N ILE A 803 11.18 37.67 24.00
CA ILE A 803 9.74 37.47 24.13
C ILE A 803 9.06 38.81 23.88
N ILE A 804 8.44 38.96 22.72
CA ILE A 804 7.68 40.16 22.39
C ILE A 804 6.58 40.37 23.45
N GLY A 805 6.53 41.58 24.00
CA GLY A 805 5.71 42.00 25.13
C GLY A 805 6.41 41.95 26.49
N ASP A 806 7.49 41.20 26.66
CA ASP A 806 8.23 41.08 27.93
C ASP A 806 9.18 42.28 28.12
N VAL A 807 8.63 43.38 28.61
CA VAL A 807 9.40 44.62 28.83
C VAL A 807 10.23 44.58 30.09
N ASN A 808 9.91 43.69 31.03
CA ASN A 808 10.61 43.56 32.31
C ASN A 808 11.75 42.52 32.26
N ALA A 809 11.86 41.78 31.15
CA ALA A 809 12.82 40.71 30.88
C ALA A 809 12.78 39.54 31.89
N ASP A 810 11.61 39.26 32.48
CA ASP A 810 11.37 38.10 33.36
C ASP A 810 11.14 36.79 32.56
N GLY A 811 11.10 36.91 31.24
CA GLY A 811 10.92 35.82 30.31
C GLY A 811 9.45 35.45 30.09
N ASP A 812 8.48 36.22 30.58
CA ASP A 812 7.06 36.03 30.31
C ASP A 812 6.44 37.35 29.82
N PHE A 813 5.42 37.27 28.96
CA PHE A 813 4.58 38.43 28.66
C PHE A 813 3.26 38.29 29.42
N ASN A 814 3.06 39.09 30.46
CA ASN A 814 1.91 39.02 31.35
C ASN A 814 1.43 40.41 31.84
N VAL A 815 0.54 40.44 32.83
CA VAL A 815 -0.03 41.70 33.37
C VAL A 815 1.06 42.60 33.97
N ALA A 816 2.13 42.03 34.54
CA ALA A 816 3.25 42.79 35.09
C ALA A 816 3.92 43.66 34.02
N ASP A 817 4.06 43.17 32.79
CA ASP A 817 4.60 43.92 31.65
C ASP A 817 3.70 45.06 31.21
N ILE A 818 2.39 44.81 31.13
CA ILE A 818 1.40 45.85 30.86
C ILE A 818 1.49 46.95 31.92
N VAL A 819 1.58 46.56 33.19
CA VAL A 819 1.69 47.51 34.31
C VAL A 819 3.03 48.25 34.27
N MET A 820 4.13 47.57 33.93
CA MET A 820 5.45 48.18 33.84
C MET A 820 5.51 49.19 32.69
N LEU A 821 5.06 48.81 31.48
CA LEU A 821 4.98 49.74 30.34
C LEU A 821 4.04 50.91 30.65
N GLN A 822 2.88 50.67 31.27
CA GLN A 822 1.96 51.73 31.65
C GLN A 822 2.57 52.71 32.67
N LYS A 823 3.31 52.20 33.67
CA LYS A 823 4.03 53.04 34.65
C LYS A 823 5.14 53.84 33.99
N TRP A 824 5.90 53.23 33.08
CA TRP A 824 6.95 53.88 32.32
C TRP A 824 6.39 55.00 31.43
N LEU A 825 5.31 54.74 30.68
CA LEU A 825 4.59 55.75 29.87
C LEU A 825 4.00 56.89 30.71
N SER A 826 3.69 56.62 31.98
CA SER A 826 3.22 57.63 32.94
C SER A 826 4.36 58.43 33.60
N ALA A 827 5.60 58.26 33.14
CA ALA A 827 6.81 58.91 33.65
C ALA A 827 7.09 58.66 35.15
N ASP A 828 6.76 57.47 35.66
CA ASP A 828 7.19 57.05 37.00
C ASP A 828 8.72 56.92 37.03
N ARG A 829 9.38 57.78 37.82
CA ARG A 829 10.85 57.89 37.88
C ARG A 829 11.55 56.63 38.41
N ASN A 830 10.81 55.67 38.96
CA ASN A 830 11.34 54.42 39.49
C ASN A 830 11.11 53.21 38.57
N THR A 831 10.56 53.42 37.36
CA THR A 831 10.26 52.32 36.43
C THR A 831 11.19 52.39 35.22
N GLU A 832 11.91 51.31 34.93
CA GLU A 832 12.74 51.14 33.73
C GLU A 832 12.24 49.92 32.95
N LEU A 833 12.21 50.02 31.62
CA LEU A 833 11.94 48.87 30.74
C LEU A 833 13.28 48.17 30.46
N VAL A 834 13.47 47.00 31.06
CA VAL A 834 14.70 46.21 30.92
C VAL A 834 14.92 45.81 29.46
N ASN A 835 13.84 45.44 28.77
CA ASN A 835 13.84 45.13 27.35
C ASN A 835 12.80 45.96 26.61
N TRP A 836 13.05 47.26 26.48
CA TRP A 836 12.11 48.16 25.80
C TRP A 836 11.76 47.69 24.37
N LYS A 837 12.70 47.07 23.65
CA LYS A 837 12.47 46.57 22.28
C LYS A 837 11.44 45.44 22.22
N ALA A 838 11.33 44.64 23.28
CA ALA A 838 10.27 43.64 23.37
C ALA A 838 8.89 44.30 23.48
N GLY A 839 8.80 45.51 24.02
CA GLY A 839 7.55 46.26 24.12
C GLY A 839 7.09 46.89 22.80
N ASP A 840 7.90 46.89 21.75
CA ASP A 840 7.60 47.55 20.47
C ASP A 840 6.79 46.60 19.58
N LEU A 841 5.50 46.49 19.89
CA LEU A 841 4.57 45.60 19.19
C LEU A 841 4.04 46.21 17.90
N CYS A 842 4.18 47.53 17.73
CA CYS A 842 3.84 48.22 16.50
C CYS A 842 4.96 48.16 15.44
N GLU A 843 6.17 47.72 15.82
CA GLU A 843 7.36 47.57 14.98
C GLU A 843 7.80 48.90 14.32
N ASP A 844 7.55 50.02 14.97
CA ASP A 844 7.87 51.35 14.44
C ASP A 844 9.12 51.98 15.08
N GLY A 845 9.74 51.27 16.03
CA GLY A 845 10.94 51.71 16.74
C GLY A 845 10.66 52.71 17.86
N VAL A 846 9.39 52.98 18.19
CA VAL A 846 8.97 53.97 19.20
C VAL A 846 8.04 53.32 20.21
N ILE A 847 8.47 53.24 21.47
CA ILE A 847 7.59 52.77 22.55
C ILE A 847 6.60 53.86 22.95
N ASP A 848 5.32 53.62 22.68
CA ASP A 848 4.25 54.54 23.07
C ASP A 848 2.93 53.85 23.49
N VAL A 849 1.84 54.63 23.52
CA VAL A 849 0.53 54.14 23.95
C VAL A 849 -0.07 53.13 22.97
N PHE A 850 0.30 53.17 21.68
CA PHE A 850 -0.16 52.20 20.68
C PHE A 850 0.41 50.81 20.97
N ASP A 851 1.66 50.72 21.40
CA ASP A 851 2.24 49.46 21.89
C ASP A 851 1.52 48.96 23.12
N LEU A 852 1.24 49.82 24.10
CA LEU A 852 0.49 49.42 25.29
C LEU A 852 -0.91 48.90 24.92
N VAL A 853 -1.55 49.49 23.92
CA VAL A 853 -2.83 49.03 23.39
C VAL A 853 -2.67 47.70 22.65
N ALA A 854 -1.62 47.53 21.85
CA ALA A 854 -1.31 46.27 21.18
C ALA A 854 -1.01 45.14 22.19
N MET A 855 -0.20 45.42 23.22
CA MET A 855 0.09 44.49 24.31
C MET A 855 -1.19 44.13 25.06
N ARG A 856 -2.03 45.11 25.43
CA ARG A 856 -3.33 44.82 26.06
C ARG A 856 -4.23 43.99 25.16
N ARG A 857 -4.23 44.26 23.86
CA ARG A 857 -4.99 43.47 22.88
C ARG A 857 -4.48 42.04 22.81
N GLU A 858 -3.17 41.83 22.73
CA GLU A 858 -2.58 40.47 22.71
C GLU A 858 -2.84 39.72 24.01
N LEU A 859 -2.67 40.38 25.17
CA LEU A 859 -3.00 39.78 26.46
C LEU A 859 -4.51 39.48 26.54
N LEU A 860 -5.38 40.38 26.07
CA LEU A 860 -6.82 40.14 26.02
C LEU A 860 -7.22 39.11 24.98
N LEU A 861 -6.51 38.93 23.86
CA LEU A 861 -6.77 37.86 22.90
C LEU A 861 -6.41 36.52 23.52
N SER A 862 -5.27 36.46 24.22
CA SER A 862 -4.89 35.28 25.00
C SER A 862 -5.89 34.94 26.11
N MET A 863 -6.63 35.94 26.62
CA MET A 863 -7.70 35.79 27.62
C MET A 863 -9.11 35.66 27.01
N ARG A 864 -9.40 36.17 25.82
CA ARG A 864 -10.75 36.11 25.21
C ARG A 864 -11.01 34.75 24.58
N ASP A 865 -9.97 34.06 24.14
CA ASP A 865 -10.05 32.62 23.88
C ASP A 865 -10.37 31.83 25.16
N THR A 866 -10.33 32.44 26.35
CA THR A 866 -10.78 31.84 27.63
C THR A 866 -12.22 32.19 28.05
N ASP A 867 -12.89 33.18 27.43
CA ASP A 867 -14.18 33.73 27.92
C ASP A 867 -15.37 33.65 26.93
N THR A 868 -15.19 33.44 25.63
CA THR A 868 -16.30 33.45 24.64
C THR A 868 -17.21 32.20 24.62
N GLN A 869 -17.38 31.51 25.74
CA GLN A 869 -18.49 30.56 25.93
C GLN A 869 -19.22 30.67 27.29
N GLN A 870 -19.10 31.80 27.99
CA GLN A 870 -20.05 32.17 29.05
C GLN A 870 -20.87 33.38 28.62
N THR A 871 -21.86 33.19 27.73
CA THR A 871 -23.14 33.94 27.67
C THR A 871 -23.96 33.54 26.44
N THR A 872 -24.66 32.42 26.53
CA THR A 872 -25.97 32.25 25.87
C THR A 872 -26.87 31.45 26.80
N GLU A 873 -27.25 32.04 27.94
CA GLU A 873 -28.50 31.66 28.59
C GLU A 873 -29.64 32.23 27.75
N GLN A 874 -30.44 31.34 27.15
CA GLN A 874 -31.76 31.71 26.65
C GLN A 874 -32.63 32.14 27.84
N PRO A 875 -33.40 33.24 27.74
CA PRO A 875 -34.28 33.63 28.83
C PRO A 875 -35.43 32.62 28.96
N GLN A 876 -35.55 32.03 30.15
CA GLN A 876 -36.76 31.36 30.60
C GLN A 876 -37.88 32.38 30.70
N ASN A 877 -38.83 32.34 29.76
CA ASN A 877 -40.10 33.06 29.89
C ASN A 877 -41.14 32.12 30.50
N ASN A 878 -41.28 32.21 31.82
CA ASN A 878 -42.44 31.71 32.57
C ASN A 878 -43.44 32.87 32.67
N ASP A 879 -44.39 32.93 31.75
CA ASP A 879 -45.65 33.64 31.95
C ASP A 879 -46.76 32.87 31.21
N GLN A 880 -47.57 32.14 31.98
CA GLN A 880 -48.89 31.73 31.55
C GLN A 880 -49.87 32.90 31.78
N PRO A 881 -50.84 33.06 30.88
CA PRO A 881 -52.21 33.22 31.35
C PRO A 881 -53.18 32.24 30.70
N GLN A 882 -54.29 32.06 31.42
CA GLN A 882 -55.26 30.99 31.34
C GLN A 882 -56.24 31.08 30.16
N ASN A 883 -56.72 29.89 29.77
CA ASN A 883 -58.08 29.50 29.36
C ASN A 883 -58.77 30.02 28.07
N GLN A 884 -59.36 29.01 27.42
CA GLN A 884 -60.64 28.94 26.69
C GLN A 884 -60.67 29.06 25.15
N ASP A 885 -61.37 28.06 24.62
CA ASP A 885 -62.09 27.95 23.34
C ASP A 885 -61.37 27.46 22.07
N GLN A 886 -61.59 26.17 21.78
CA GLN A 886 -61.58 25.59 20.43
C GLN A 886 -62.63 26.28 19.54
N PRO A 887 -62.35 26.43 18.23
CA PRO A 887 -63.14 25.65 17.28
C PRO A 887 -62.41 25.19 16.01
N LYS A 888 -62.71 23.93 15.65
CA LYS A 888 -63.03 23.32 14.33
C LYS A 888 -62.29 23.74 13.05
N GLU A 889 -61.75 22.72 12.39
CA GLU A 889 -61.34 22.61 10.99
C GLU A 889 -62.42 23.02 9.96
N PRO A 890 -62.03 23.49 8.76
CA PRO A 890 -62.89 23.49 7.59
C PRO A 890 -62.50 22.42 6.54
N ASN A 891 -63.43 21.47 6.38
CA ASN A 891 -63.93 20.81 5.17
C ASN A 891 -63.03 20.63 3.92
N GLN A 892 -62.82 19.35 3.59
CA GLN A 892 -62.72 18.84 2.21
C GLN A 892 -64.12 18.66 1.58
N PRO A 893 -64.31 18.83 0.26
CA PRO A 893 -65.58 18.53 -0.43
C PRO A 893 -65.69 17.06 -0.88
N GLN A 894 -66.90 16.48 -0.77
CA GLN A 894 -67.27 15.14 -1.23
C GLN A 894 -67.87 15.12 -2.65
N GLN A 895 -67.39 14.14 -3.44
CA GLN A 895 -68.07 13.17 -4.35
C GLN A 895 -69.02 13.64 -5.49
N PRO A 896 -69.16 12.85 -6.58
CA PRO A 896 -70.12 11.73 -6.59
C PRO A 896 -69.65 10.41 -7.25
N GLU A 897 -70.53 9.43 -7.07
CA GLU A 897 -70.52 7.96 -7.23
C GLU A 897 -70.19 7.33 -8.61
N ARG A 898 -69.96 6.01 -8.55
CA ARG A 898 -69.67 5.03 -9.63
C ARG A 898 -70.81 4.84 -10.64
N PRO A 899 -70.51 4.20 -11.79
CA PRO A 899 -71.17 2.93 -12.08
C PRO A 899 -70.23 1.79 -12.51
N GLN A 900 -70.75 0.58 -12.37
CA GLN A 900 -70.20 -0.70 -12.83
C GLN A 900 -70.22 -0.86 -14.36
N GLY A 901 -69.33 -1.71 -14.88
CA GLY A 901 -69.56 -2.51 -16.09
C GLY A 901 -68.66 -2.21 -17.29
N GLY A 902 -68.06 -3.25 -17.88
CA GLY A 902 -67.52 -3.20 -19.25
C GLY A 902 -66.23 -3.98 -19.48
N GLU A 903 -66.33 -4.98 -20.35
CA GLU A 903 -65.28 -5.90 -20.80
C GLU A 903 -64.12 -5.26 -21.60
N ARG A 904 -63.06 -6.07 -21.82
CA ARG A 904 -61.90 -6.02 -22.77
C ARG A 904 -62.23 -5.44 -24.19
N PRO A 905 -61.30 -5.29 -25.19
CA PRO A 905 -59.83 -5.55 -25.27
C PRO A 905 -58.96 -4.50 -26.05
N ARG A 906 -57.63 -4.73 -26.08
CA ARG A 906 -56.63 -4.47 -27.17
C ARG A 906 -56.43 -3.04 -27.71
N ARG A 907 -55.22 -2.50 -27.49
CA ARG A 907 -54.12 -2.50 -28.48
C ARG A 907 -52.79 -2.26 -27.80
#